data_AF-A0A950KC75-F1
#
_entry.id   AF-A0A950KC75-F1
#
_cell.length_a   1.000
_cell.length_b   1.000
_cell.length_c   1.000
_cell.angle_alpha   90.00
_cell.angle_beta   90.00
_cell.angle_gamma   90.00
#
_symmetry.space_group_name_H-M   'P 1'
#
loop_
_entity.id
_entity.type
_entity.pdbx_description
1 polymer ?
#
loop_
_entity_poly.entity_id
_entity_poly.type
_entity_poly.pdbx_seq_one_letter_code
_entity_poly.pdbx_strand_id
1 'polypeptide(L)'
;MGPGLGLDVADSFWMYKPRFDGDPQRDNLAYFADLSGSARSPFADEIVRYIAAGWIDTMHSYGNFSRAGAMPVQFTRQHALQALEVLERNRIKVRVWVNHGDRNNRQNVGAADYMHGDRPESPAYHLDLTRDYGIEYFWIGGDASPGAAVQDALVLNDGSCVFAFRRFQIRRNFPPAAAIGPAYDLRHGRDREGAAFLQVWRPQGLACQLSADVLEGLVERQAMCILGQHLGSLYPLTIFDREMVEALRRLRRFQDRRAILVARTARALHYARVRDHLRFSTRVTGEHQVIDITAVVDPVRGCWVPQIEDLRGITFDTDARLHTVVRLAGNPIAADELAQTLFDGRCFIGIRWFPPETSDHAAEFTREQTSYVIWSDAARTKAGLAGTHILDWLRDEARPSPGRIPEQIEGAKYHAAVDYAIGRYEVGLAHYAAFFEKIGFSEMRLGLDAGSEAGHLCLAFLAHGNRAVGVDPRPEFVALARRIAQHADRDKQLQFHLGDADGLDYPQPYFDCAWSHSRLMYGTDAGVAIERISRALRMNASFYCAYHGVGNRLRILHDQLRAGPSARIEIQFEAILAALLNRSGISHTPNSRVRALELSDLLRLCRTFGLVYVGQPNVHDGLQAYRGVPAAFDFVVRKRKPHDAVRSALLDRKPAEANWFEDLEVLTRAGCASLVCEVLETTDPGHADPDLFDLYARAMIRAGRAHGEARQLFEEAAAAHRLPPLTVGLYWHDQRSPDKALSAYEEVPDRHAEKAFLRGCCLLQKQDWAGAAQTFSSAIEKGAGELREFVGLAAALYRAGDCARAERAIGRFFELDKIGETAAAG
;
A
#
# COMPACT_ATOMS: atom_id res chain seq x y z
N MET A 1 -4.08 6.81 -0.07
CA MET A 1 -4.82 5.55 -0.27
C MET A 1 -5.81 5.66 -1.45
N GLY A 2 -5.39 6.16 -2.62
CA GLY A 2 -6.29 6.31 -3.79
C GLY A 2 -7.56 7.13 -3.50
N PRO A 3 -8.59 7.09 -4.38
CA PRO A 3 -9.87 7.77 -4.18
C PRO A 3 -10.77 7.11 -3.10
N GLY A 4 -10.27 6.13 -2.34
CA GLY A 4 -11.07 5.33 -1.42
C GLY A 4 -11.98 4.30 -2.13
N LEU A 5 -12.63 3.43 -1.35
CA LEU A 5 -13.58 2.43 -1.87
C LEU A 5 -15.04 2.81 -1.62
N GLY A 6 -15.34 4.00 -1.08
CA GLY A 6 -16.72 4.39 -0.74
C GLY A 6 -17.44 3.44 0.22
N LEU A 7 -16.70 2.76 1.10
CA LEU A 7 -17.25 1.94 2.18
C LEU A 7 -17.56 2.83 3.37
N ASP A 8 -18.75 2.70 3.97
CA ASP A 8 -19.12 3.40 5.20
C ASP A 8 -18.38 2.76 6.38
N VAL A 9 -17.16 3.22 6.64
CA VAL A 9 -16.31 2.78 7.76
C VAL A 9 -15.97 3.98 8.63
N ALA A 10 -15.69 3.74 9.90
CA ALA A 10 -15.22 4.79 10.80
C ALA A 10 -13.94 4.36 11.52
N ASP A 11 -13.13 5.37 11.84
CA ASP A 11 -11.94 5.25 12.66
C ASP A 11 -12.26 5.63 14.11
N SER A 12 -11.21 5.64 14.92
CA SER A 12 -11.24 5.82 16.36
C SER A 12 -10.10 6.74 16.78
N PHE A 13 -10.27 7.38 17.94
CA PHE A 13 -9.30 8.37 18.42
C PHE A 13 -9.14 8.31 19.94
N TRP A 14 -8.07 8.94 20.42
CA TRP A 14 -7.81 9.14 21.84
C TRP A 14 -8.03 10.60 22.23
N MET A 15 -8.34 10.87 23.49
CA MET A 15 -8.20 12.23 24.01
C MET A 15 -6.75 12.52 24.38
N TYR A 16 -6.08 11.58 25.06
CA TYR A 16 -4.71 11.75 25.55
C TYR A 16 -3.75 10.70 24.98
N LYS A 17 -2.49 11.10 24.74
CA LYS A 17 -1.41 10.18 24.35
C LYS A 17 -0.12 10.47 25.12
N PRO A 18 0.78 9.50 25.30
CA PRO A 18 2.08 9.74 25.91
C PRO A 18 3.00 10.50 24.94
N ARG A 19 3.87 11.37 25.48
CA ARG A 19 5.04 11.88 24.75
C ARG A 19 6.18 10.88 24.93
N PHE A 20 6.63 10.26 23.86
CA PHE A 20 7.87 9.50 23.85
C PHE A 20 8.87 10.21 22.93
N ASP A 21 10.13 10.33 23.36
CA ASP A 21 11.20 10.83 22.49
C ASP A 21 11.64 9.71 21.52
N GLY A 22 11.63 10.00 20.22
CA GLY A 22 11.97 9.01 19.18
C GLY A 22 10.85 8.04 18.80
N ASP A 23 9.60 8.38 19.14
CA ASP A 23 8.47 7.46 19.15
C ASP A 23 7.92 7.03 17.77
N PRO A 24 7.85 5.71 17.48
CA PRO A 24 7.01 5.17 16.42
C PRO A 24 5.49 5.31 16.68
N GLN A 25 5.05 5.77 17.87
CA GLN A 25 3.65 6.14 18.17
C GLN A 25 3.34 7.65 18.01
N ARG A 26 4.20 8.41 17.30
CA ARG A 26 3.81 9.73 16.75
C ARG A 26 2.47 9.68 16.00
N ASP A 27 2.09 8.50 15.50
CA ASP A 27 0.90 8.21 14.71
C ASP A 27 -0.38 7.89 15.51
N ASN A 28 -0.35 7.91 16.86
CA ASN A 28 -1.60 7.81 17.62
C ASN A 28 -2.45 9.08 17.41
N LEU A 29 -3.61 8.91 16.77
CA LEU A 29 -4.60 9.97 16.54
C LEU A 29 -5.23 10.37 17.89
N ALA A 30 -4.81 11.52 18.42
CA ALA A 30 -5.21 11.99 19.74
C ALA A 30 -5.49 13.50 19.74
N TYR A 31 -6.45 13.96 20.55
CA TYR A 31 -6.77 15.39 20.65
C TYR A 31 -5.70 16.20 21.39
N PHE A 32 -5.21 15.71 22.53
CA PHE A 32 -4.13 16.33 23.30
C PHE A 32 -2.77 15.75 22.90
N ALA A 33 -1.73 16.58 22.97
CA ALA A 33 -0.36 16.23 22.59
C ALA A 33 0.37 15.41 23.66
N ASP A 34 -0.19 15.29 24.86
CA ASP A 34 0.39 14.60 26.01
C ASP A 34 -0.70 14.13 26.99
N LEU A 35 -0.27 13.43 28.03
CA LEU A 35 -1.16 12.93 29.09
C LEU A 35 -1.62 14.02 30.06
N SER A 36 -1.03 15.22 30.05
CA SER A 36 -1.48 16.29 30.97
C SER A 36 -2.67 17.08 30.43
N GLY A 37 -2.98 16.96 29.14
CA GLY A 37 -4.03 17.75 28.50
C GLY A 37 -3.69 19.22 28.36
N SER A 38 -2.43 19.61 28.55
CA SER A 38 -2.02 21.02 28.57
C SER A 38 -1.89 21.62 27.17
N ALA A 39 -1.65 20.79 26.16
CA ALA A 39 -1.45 21.22 24.78
C ALA A 39 -2.31 20.40 23.82
N ARG A 40 -2.92 21.07 22.84
CA ARG A 40 -3.59 20.43 21.70
C ARG A 40 -2.56 19.74 20.82
N SER A 41 -2.93 18.60 20.25
CA SER A 41 -2.11 17.94 19.22
C SER A 41 -2.26 18.66 17.87
N PRO A 42 -1.34 18.42 16.91
CA PRO A 42 -1.50 18.90 15.54
C PRO A 42 -2.75 18.38 14.82
N PHE A 43 -3.36 17.29 15.31
CA PHE A 43 -4.53 16.66 14.70
C PHE A 43 -5.86 17.05 15.38
N ALA A 44 -5.84 17.98 16.35
CA ALA A 44 -7.01 18.29 17.16
C ALA A 44 -8.21 18.80 16.33
N ASP A 45 -7.95 19.68 15.35
CA ASP A 45 -8.99 20.20 14.46
C ASP A 45 -9.47 19.13 13.45
N GLU A 46 -8.55 18.31 12.94
CA GLU A 46 -8.86 17.16 12.07
C GLU A 46 -9.81 16.18 12.77
N ILE A 47 -9.53 15.83 14.03
CA ILE A 47 -10.36 14.92 14.82
C ILE A 47 -11.78 15.47 14.98
N VAL A 48 -11.93 16.75 15.35
CA VAL A 48 -13.26 17.37 15.51
C VAL A 48 -14.04 17.31 14.19
N ARG A 49 -13.38 17.64 13.07
CA ARG A 49 -13.99 17.60 11.74
C ARG A 49 -14.37 16.18 11.31
N TYR A 50 -13.48 15.21 11.49
CA TYR A 50 -13.74 13.82 11.12
C TYR A 50 -14.85 13.19 11.98
N ILE A 51 -15.00 13.60 13.25
CA ILE A 51 -16.17 13.19 14.05
C ILE A 51 -17.46 13.82 13.50
N ALA A 52 -17.46 15.12 13.20
CA ALA A 52 -18.61 15.80 12.60
C ALA A 52 -19.01 15.21 11.23
N ALA A 53 -18.04 14.83 10.40
CA ALA A 53 -18.25 14.14 9.12
C ALA A 53 -18.63 12.66 9.29
N GLY A 54 -18.48 12.10 10.50
CA GLY A 54 -18.80 10.72 10.77
C GLY A 54 -17.74 9.70 10.37
N TRP A 55 -16.54 10.16 10.00
CA TRP A 55 -15.34 9.36 9.72
C TRP A 55 -14.69 8.83 11.00
N ILE A 56 -14.98 9.43 12.16
CA ILE A 56 -14.63 8.92 13.48
C ILE A 56 -15.90 8.84 14.32
N ASP A 57 -16.22 7.66 14.86
CA ASP A 57 -17.41 7.47 15.69
C ASP A 57 -17.13 6.76 17.03
N THR A 58 -15.86 6.43 17.26
CA THR A 58 -15.41 5.56 18.34
C THR A 58 -14.30 6.22 19.15
N MET A 59 -14.45 6.24 20.47
CA MET A 59 -13.44 6.74 21.41
C MET A 59 -12.66 5.57 22.01
N HIS A 60 -11.34 5.56 21.81
CA HIS A 60 -10.43 4.56 22.36
C HIS A 60 -10.14 4.84 23.84
N SER A 61 -11.11 4.68 24.73
CA SER A 61 -11.01 5.19 26.11
C SER A 61 -10.58 6.67 26.15
N TYR A 62 -10.25 7.23 27.32
CA TYR A 62 -9.78 8.61 27.36
C TYR A 62 -8.35 8.76 26.84
N GLY A 63 -7.43 7.84 27.11
CA GLY A 63 -6.03 8.05 26.77
C GLY A 63 -5.17 6.81 26.82
N ASN A 64 -4.07 6.81 26.07
CA ASN A 64 -3.14 5.68 26.09
C ASN A 64 -2.17 5.83 27.27
N PHE A 65 -2.52 5.27 28.42
CA PHE A 65 -1.66 5.27 29.61
C PHE A 65 -0.73 4.05 29.64
N SER A 66 -0.60 3.31 28.53
CA SER A 66 0.28 2.13 28.48
C SER A 66 1.73 2.51 28.75
N ARG A 67 2.47 1.63 29.45
CA ARG A 67 3.85 1.89 29.89
C ARG A 67 4.03 3.12 30.78
N ALA A 68 2.96 3.70 31.33
CA ALA A 68 3.04 4.80 32.29
C ALA A 68 3.71 4.42 33.61
N GLY A 69 4.05 3.15 33.86
CA GLY A 69 4.93 2.78 34.98
C GLY A 69 6.31 3.49 34.96
N ALA A 70 6.70 4.08 33.82
CA ALA A 70 7.88 4.93 33.69
C ALA A 70 7.58 6.45 33.66
N MET A 71 6.31 6.86 33.73
CA MET A 71 5.85 8.26 33.64
C MET A 71 5.02 8.65 34.88
N PRO A 72 5.07 9.90 35.36
CA PRO A 72 4.40 10.28 36.60
C PRO A 72 2.86 10.45 36.46
N VAL A 73 2.31 10.45 35.24
CA VAL A 73 0.90 10.79 35.00
C VAL A 73 0.05 9.53 34.89
N GLN A 74 -0.88 9.37 35.82
CA GLN A 74 -1.94 8.35 35.79
C GLN A 74 -3.28 9.00 35.42
N PHE A 75 -4.18 8.20 34.83
CA PHE A 75 -5.53 8.65 34.60
C PHE A 75 -6.24 9.00 35.92
N THR A 76 -7.03 10.07 35.87
CA THR A 76 -7.92 10.50 36.95
C THR A 76 -9.25 10.96 36.36
N ARG A 77 -10.31 10.99 37.17
CA ARG A 77 -11.61 11.55 36.79
C ARG A 77 -11.53 12.96 36.16
N GLN A 78 -10.55 13.78 36.53
CA GLN A 78 -10.35 15.11 35.93
C GLN A 78 -10.03 15.05 34.43
N HIS A 79 -9.34 14.00 33.98
CA HIS A 79 -9.12 13.77 32.55
C HIS A 79 -10.44 13.51 31.82
N ALA A 80 -11.36 12.75 32.42
CA ALA A 80 -12.69 12.54 31.83
C ALA A 80 -13.44 13.86 31.70
N LEU A 81 -13.49 14.67 32.76
CA LEU A 81 -14.17 15.97 32.75
C LEU A 81 -13.61 16.91 31.67
N GLN A 82 -12.28 17.07 31.62
CA GLN A 82 -11.63 17.92 30.62
C GLN A 82 -11.89 17.40 29.20
N ALA A 83 -11.81 16.09 28.99
CA ALA A 83 -12.09 15.49 27.70
C ALA A 83 -13.54 15.75 27.25
N LEU A 84 -14.52 15.48 28.12
CA LEU A 84 -15.93 15.69 27.80
C LEU A 84 -16.25 17.17 27.55
N GLU A 85 -15.65 18.10 28.31
CA GLU A 85 -15.78 19.54 28.07
C GLU A 85 -15.31 19.92 26.66
N VAL A 86 -14.19 19.34 26.18
CA VAL A 86 -13.72 19.54 24.80
C VAL A 86 -14.75 19.04 23.79
N LEU A 87 -15.28 17.84 23.99
CA LEU A 87 -16.25 17.26 23.06
C LEU A 87 -17.54 18.09 23.01
N GLU A 88 -18.03 18.54 24.17
CA GLU A 88 -19.22 19.38 24.29
C GLU A 88 -19.02 20.77 23.66
N ARG A 89 -17.89 21.42 23.95
CA ARG A 89 -17.55 22.74 23.39
C ARG A 89 -17.49 22.71 21.87
N ASN A 90 -17.03 21.61 21.28
CA ASN A 90 -16.98 21.40 19.84
C ASN A 90 -18.29 20.83 19.25
N ARG A 91 -19.32 20.60 20.08
CA ARG A 91 -20.63 20.06 19.67
C ARG A 91 -20.53 18.71 18.93
N ILE A 92 -19.54 17.91 19.27
CA ILE A 92 -19.35 16.57 18.72
C ILE A 92 -19.91 15.53 19.70
N LYS A 93 -20.40 14.40 19.16
CA LYS A 93 -20.95 13.27 19.92
C LYS A 93 -20.37 11.96 19.39
N VAL A 94 -19.92 11.13 20.31
CA VAL A 94 -19.47 9.75 20.05
C VAL A 94 -20.27 8.79 20.91
N ARG A 95 -20.61 7.63 20.37
CA ARG A 95 -21.50 6.64 21.03
C ARG A 95 -20.78 5.36 21.44
N VAL A 96 -19.57 5.15 20.93
CA VAL A 96 -18.83 3.90 21.07
C VAL A 96 -17.56 4.14 21.88
N TRP A 97 -17.36 3.30 22.89
CA TRP A 97 -16.17 3.23 23.72
C TRP A 97 -15.43 1.92 23.48
N VAL A 98 -14.11 2.00 23.39
CA VAL A 98 -13.24 0.82 23.25
C VAL A 98 -12.17 0.87 24.34
N ASN A 99 -12.20 -0.08 25.27
CA ASN A 99 -11.09 -0.30 26.21
C ASN A 99 -9.81 -0.52 25.42
N HIS A 100 -8.68 0.01 25.89
CA HIS A 100 -7.42 -0.20 25.17
C HIS A 100 -6.22 -0.10 26.13
N GLY A 101 -5.08 -0.61 25.69
CA GLY A 101 -3.80 -0.52 26.37
C GLY A 101 -3.53 -1.63 27.38
N ASP A 102 -2.49 -1.44 28.21
CA ASP A 102 -2.08 -2.38 29.26
C ASP A 102 -2.70 -2.08 30.64
N ARG A 103 -2.24 -2.77 31.69
CA ARG A 103 -2.69 -2.61 33.09
C ARG A 103 -2.63 -1.20 33.68
N ASN A 104 -1.90 -0.27 33.05
CA ASN A 104 -1.84 1.13 33.48
C ASN A 104 -3.06 1.94 33.01
N ASN A 105 -3.86 1.39 32.09
CA ASN A 105 -5.08 2.00 31.57
C ASN A 105 -6.23 1.78 32.54
N ARG A 106 -6.12 2.38 33.72
CA ARG A 106 -7.07 2.25 34.82
C ARG A 106 -8.46 2.80 34.52
N GLN A 107 -8.56 3.68 33.53
CA GLN A 107 -9.81 4.19 32.97
C GLN A 107 -10.65 3.12 32.26
N ASN A 108 -10.08 1.96 31.93
CA ASN A 108 -10.88 0.92 31.29
C ASN A 108 -12.01 0.47 32.22
N VAL A 109 -13.15 0.12 31.61
CA VAL A 109 -14.38 -0.32 32.28
C VAL A 109 -14.50 -1.83 32.21
N GLY A 110 -14.85 -2.50 33.32
CA GLY A 110 -15.16 -3.94 33.30
C GLY A 110 -14.53 -4.75 34.44
N ALA A 111 -14.48 -6.06 34.26
CA ALA A 111 -14.24 -7.00 35.35
C ALA A 111 -12.76 -7.25 35.70
N ALA A 112 -11.79 -6.84 34.88
CA ALA A 112 -10.38 -7.11 35.18
C ALA A 112 -9.88 -6.23 36.34
N ASP A 113 -8.93 -6.73 37.13
CA ASP A 113 -8.48 -6.08 38.38
C ASP A 113 -8.01 -4.63 38.21
N TYR A 114 -7.43 -4.31 37.05
CA TYR A 114 -6.92 -2.97 36.73
C TYR A 114 -7.97 -2.05 36.07
N MET A 115 -9.14 -2.56 35.71
CA MET A 115 -10.23 -1.78 35.11
C MET A 115 -11.03 -1.14 36.24
N HIS A 116 -10.85 0.17 36.42
CA HIS A 116 -11.45 0.91 37.51
C HIS A 116 -12.39 2.03 37.04
N GLY A 117 -12.67 2.14 35.73
CA GLY A 117 -13.50 3.20 35.15
C GLY A 117 -14.95 3.17 35.66
N ASP A 118 -15.42 2.02 36.11
CA ASP A 118 -16.77 1.73 36.62
C ASP A 118 -16.83 1.40 38.12
N ARG A 119 -15.77 1.70 38.87
CA ARG A 119 -15.70 1.46 40.32
C ARG A 119 -15.82 2.75 41.13
N PRO A 120 -16.96 3.05 41.76
CA PRO A 120 -17.23 4.36 42.39
C PRO A 120 -16.19 4.83 43.40
N GLU A 121 -15.49 3.91 44.05
CA GLU A 121 -14.45 4.18 45.04
C GLU A 121 -13.09 4.57 44.42
N SER A 122 -12.90 4.36 43.12
CA SER A 122 -11.64 4.61 42.44
C SER A 122 -11.48 6.07 41.99
N PRO A 123 -10.28 6.67 42.12
CA PRO A 123 -9.97 7.94 41.48
C PRO A 123 -10.09 7.94 39.94
N ALA A 124 -10.13 6.76 39.33
CA ALA A 124 -10.34 6.56 37.89
C ALA A 124 -11.84 6.39 37.52
N TYR A 125 -12.77 6.44 38.48
CA TYR A 125 -14.20 6.34 38.20
C TYR A 125 -14.69 7.47 37.31
N HIS A 126 -15.32 7.13 36.19
CA HIS A 126 -15.85 8.10 35.24
C HIS A 126 -17.10 7.60 34.48
N LEU A 127 -17.53 6.36 34.72
CA LEU A 127 -18.59 5.74 33.91
C LEU A 127 -19.89 6.54 33.91
N ASP A 128 -20.26 7.13 35.04
CA ASP A 128 -21.38 8.06 35.16
C ASP A 128 -21.27 9.22 34.16
N LEU A 129 -20.12 9.90 34.12
CA LEU A 129 -19.85 11.00 33.19
C LEU A 129 -19.89 10.52 31.73
N THR A 130 -19.30 9.36 31.45
CA THR A 130 -19.24 8.77 30.11
C THR A 130 -20.63 8.42 29.59
N ARG A 131 -21.50 7.85 30.43
CA ARG A 131 -22.89 7.51 30.09
C ARG A 131 -23.76 8.75 29.96
N ASP A 132 -23.64 9.70 30.87
CA ASP A 132 -24.40 10.96 30.84
C ASP A 132 -24.09 11.78 29.59
N TYR A 133 -22.84 11.74 29.11
CA TYR A 133 -22.46 12.34 27.84
C TYR A 133 -23.12 11.65 26.63
N GLY A 134 -23.54 10.38 26.74
CA GLY A 134 -24.27 9.65 25.69
C GLY A 134 -23.48 8.55 24.98
N ILE A 135 -22.40 8.05 25.60
CA ILE A 135 -21.75 6.82 25.13
C ILE A 135 -22.57 5.61 25.60
N GLU A 136 -22.84 4.70 24.67
CA GLU A 136 -23.83 3.63 24.86
C GLU A 136 -23.24 2.23 24.68
N TYR A 137 -22.26 2.10 23.77
CA TYR A 137 -21.69 0.82 23.37
C TYR A 137 -20.24 0.69 23.80
N PHE A 138 -19.91 -0.40 24.48
CA PHE A 138 -18.61 -0.60 25.12
C PHE A 138 -17.95 -1.89 24.64
N TRP A 139 -16.78 -1.79 24.00
CA TRP A 139 -15.89 -2.93 23.86
C TRP A 139 -15.03 -3.02 25.11
N ILE A 140 -15.36 -3.96 25.99
CA ILE A 140 -14.64 -4.16 27.27
C ILE A 140 -13.62 -5.30 27.22
N GLY A 141 -13.34 -5.81 26.03
CA GLY A 141 -12.57 -7.03 25.79
C GLY A 141 -13.41 -8.09 25.09
N GLY A 142 -12.75 -9.18 24.69
CA GLY A 142 -13.40 -10.28 23.98
C GLY A 142 -13.29 -10.19 22.47
N ASP A 143 -13.30 -11.36 21.86
CA ASP A 143 -13.25 -11.58 20.42
C ASP A 143 -14.47 -12.43 20.04
N ALA A 144 -15.06 -12.15 18.88
CA ALA A 144 -16.18 -12.90 18.35
C ALA A 144 -15.85 -13.47 16.97
N SER A 145 -16.20 -14.74 16.77
CA SER A 145 -16.20 -15.32 15.42
C SER A 145 -17.29 -14.66 14.57
N PRO A 146 -17.09 -14.55 13.24
CA PRO A 146 -18.09 -14.02 12.33
C PRO A 146 -19.45 -14.73 12.48
N GLY A 147 -20.47 -14.00 12.92
CA GLY A 147 -21.83 -14.50 13.14
C GLY A 147 -22.21 -14.92 14.56
N ALA A 148 -21.34 -14.67 15.56
CA ALA A 148 -21.79 -14.65 16.95
C ALA A 148 -22.68 -13.41 17.23
N ALA A 149 -23.44 -13.45 18.33
CA ALA A 149 -24.12 -12.28 18.85
C ALA A 149 -23.12 -11.13 19.03
N VAL A 150 -23.43 -9.97 18.45
CA VAL A 150 -22.48 -8.85 18.39
C VAL A 150 -22.45 -8.05 19.68
N GLN A 151 -23.57 -7.97 20.39
CA GLN A 151 -23.68 -7.21 21.64
C GLN A 151 -24.65 -7.85 22.62
N ASP A 152 -24.39 -7.62 23.90
CA ASP A 152 -25.19 -8.08 25.04
C ASP A 152 -25.30 -6.95 26.06
N ALA A 153 -26.37 -6.94 26.86
CA ALA A 153 -26.47 -6.06 28.00
C ALA A 153 -25.59 -6.56 29.15
N LEU A 154 -24.82 -5.66 29.76
CA LEU A 154 -23.90 -5.98 30.83
C LEU A 154 -24.09 -5.03 32.01
N VAL A 155 -24.23 -5.61 33.20
CA VAL A 155 -24.20 -4.89 34.47
C VAL A 155 -22.75 -4.72 34.92
N LEU A 156 -22.38 -3.50 35.25
CA LEU A 156 -21.03 -3.08 35.64
C LEU A 156 -20.89 -2.96 37.16
N ASN A 157 -19.68 -2.68 37.64
CA ASN A 157 -19.37 -2.69 39.08
C ASN A 157 -20.14 -1.64 39.90
N ASP A 158 -20.56 -0.53 39.28
CA ASP A 158 -21.41 0.50 39.89
C ASP A 158 -22.91 0.17 39.87
N GLY A 159 -23.28 -1.01 39.35
CA GLY A 159 -24.67 -1.45 39.18
C GLY A 159 -25.35 -0.88 37.93
N SER A 160 -24.68 -0.05 37.15
CA SER A 160 -25.21 0.45 35.88
C SER A 160 -25.19 -0.62 34.79
N CYS A 161 -26.02 -0.43 33.76
CA CYS A 161 -26.10 -1.34 32.61
C CYS A 161 -25.63 -0.62 31.33
N VAL A 162 -24.87 -1.33 30.49
CA VAL A 162 -24.39 -0.86 29.18
C VAL A 162 -24.55 -1.96 28.13
N PHE A 163 -24.44 -1.61 26.84
CA PHE A 163 -24.29 -2.62 25.78
C PHE A 163 -22.82 -2.94 25.56
N ALA A 164 -22.40 -4.13 25.98
CA ALA A 164 -21.07 -4.64 25.69
C ALA A 164 -21.07 -5.29 24.30
N PHE A 165 -20.11 -4.95 23.44
CA PHE A 165 -19.99 -5.56 22.11
C PHE A 165 -18.66 -6.29 21.92
N ARG A 166 -18.63 -7.19 20.94
CA ARG A 166 -17.45 -7.99 20.57
C ARG A 166 -17.01 -7.64 19.16
N ARG A 167 -15.71 -7.75 18.91
CA ARG A 167 -15.12 -7.53 17.58
C ARG A 167 -14.39 -8.78 17.09
N PHE A 168 -14.39 -9.00 15.80
CA PHE A 168 -13.60 -10.04 15.15
C PHE A 168 -12.19 -9.50 14.90
N GLN A 169 -11.21 -10.05 15.59
CA GLN A 169 -9.79 -9.68 15.54
C GLN A 169 -8.87 -10.89 15.64
N ILE A 170 -9.40 -12.08 15.94
CA ILE A 170 -8.65 -13.34 16.00
C ILE A 170 -9.36 -14.40 15.14
N ARG A 171 -8.66 -14.94 14.14
CA ARG A 171 -9.11 -16.09 13.38
C ARG A 171 -8.59 -17.37 14.03
N ARG A 172 -9.50 -18.27 14.42
CA ARG A 172 -9.19 -19.58 15.01
C ARG A 172 -9.27 -20.69 13.97
N ASN A 173 -8.63 -21.82 14.27
CA ASN A 173 -8.56 -22.99 13.39
C ASN A 173 -8.11 -22.62 11.98
N PHE A 174 -7.16 -21.69 11.89
CA PHE A 174 -6.73 -21.14 10.62
C PHE A 174 -5.44 -21.85 10.17
N PRO A 175 -5.50 -22.75 9.16
CA PRO A 175 -4.36 -23.59 8.78
C PRO A 175 -3.10 -22.80 8.38
N PRO A 176 -3.21 -21.62 7.71
CA PRO A 176 -2.06 -20.78 7.39
C PRO A 176 -1.54 -19.92 8.55
N ALA A 177 -2.09 -19.99 9.76
CA ALA A 177 -1.71 -19.09 10.86
C ALA A 177 -0.19 -19.08 11.12
N ALA A 178 0.45 -20.25 10.96
CA ALA A 178 1.89 -20.43 11.14
C ALA A 178 2.74 -19.87 9.98
N ALA A 179 2.19 -19.72 8.78
CA ALA A 179 2.88 -19.19 7.60
C ALA A 179 2.61 -17.67 7.44
N ILE A 180 1.35 -17.26 7.51
CA ILE A 180 0.94 -15.86 7.35
C ILE A 180 1.36 -15.02 8.55
N GLY A 181 1.30 -15.60 9.75
CA GLY A 181 1.62 -14.91 10.98
C GLY A 181 3.01 -14.26 10.94
N PRO A 182 4.07 -15.05 10.80
CA PRO A 182 5.43 -14.52 10.75
C PRO A 182 5.77 -13.67 9.53
N ALA A 183 5.30 -14.06 8.34
CA ALA A 183 5.54 -13.32 7.08
C ALA A 183 5.13 -11.84 7.18
N TYR A 184 4.20 -11.55 8.08
CA TYR A 184 3.61 -10.24 8.28
C TYR A 184 3.73 -9.68 9.71
N ASP A 185 4.52 -10.32 10.58
CA ASP A 185 4.62 -9.98 12.02
C ASP A 185 3.24 -9.89 12.71
N LEU A 186 2.31 -10.77 12.34
CA LEU A 186 1.04 -10.95 13.00
C LEU A 186 1.19 -11.95 14.14
N ARG A 187 0.66 -11.60 15.32
CA ARG A 187 0.64 -12.51 16.46
C ARG A 187 -0.16 -13.76 16.13
N HIS A 188 0.46 -14.92 16.27
CA HIS A 188 -0.18 -16.22 16.09
C HIS A 188 0.19 -17.15 17.25
N GLY A 189 -0.46 -18.30 17.35
CA GLY A 189 -0.11 -19.30 18.35
C GLY A 189 -1.16 -20.38 18.47
N ARG A 190 -1.18 -21.05 19.63
CA ARG A 190 -2.26 -21.94 20.04
C ARG A 190 -2.94 -21.37 21.29
N ASP A 191 -4.26 -21.46 21.35
CA ASP A 191 -5.01 -21.12 22.55
C ASP A 191 -4.88 -22.20 23.63
N ARG A 192 -5.60 -22.04 24.74
CA ARG A 192 -5.51 -22.96 25.90
C ARG A 192 -5.97 -24.37 25.54
N GLU A 193 -6.86 -24.47 24.56
CA GLU A 193 -7.45 -25.69 24.02
C GLU A 193 -6.58 -26.30 22.91
N GLY A 194 -5.45 -25.66 22.56
CA GLY A 194 -4.50 -26.13 21.56
C GLY A 194 -4.89 -25.76 20.12
N ALA A 195 -5.97 -25.01 19.90
CA ALA A 195 -6.40 -24.58 18.58
C ALA A 195 -5.53 -23.42 18.06
N ALA A 196 -5.12 -23.52 16.80
CA ALA A 196 -4.29 -22.49 16.17
C ALA A 196 -5.08 -21.18 16.03
N PHE A 197 -4.45 -20.06 16.35
CA PHE A 197 -5.02 -18.73 16.17
C PHE A 197 -4.08 -17.79 15.42
N LEU A 198 -4.67 -16.83 14.70
CA LEU A 198 -3.99 -15.73 14.05
C LEU A 198 -4.69 -14.42 14.43
N GLN A 199 -3.94 -13.43 14.90
CA GLN A 199 -4.45 -12.10 15.18
C GLN A 199 -4.50 -11.29 13.88
N VAL A 200 -5.70 -11.00 13.41
CA VAL A 200 -5.97 -10.44 12.08
C VAL A 200 -6.37 -8.97 12.10
N TRP A 201 -6.09 -8.25 13.19
CA TRP A 201 -6.44 -6.84 13.40
C TRP A 201 -5.47 -5.80 12.83
N ARG A 202 -4.44 -6.22 12.10
CA ARG A 202 -3.53 -5.33 11.36
C ARG A 202 -3.81 -5.46 9.86
N PRO A 203 -3.37 -4.51 9.00
CA PRO A 203 -3.67 -4.51 7.57
C PRO A 203 -3.25 -5.80 6.88
N GLN A 204 -2.12 -6.37 7.27
CA GLN A 204 -1.60 -7.63 6.74
C GLN A 204 -2.56 -8.82 6.97
N GLY A 205 -3.41 -8.74 8.00
CA GLY A 205 -4.42 -9.74 8.29
C GLY A 205 -5.70 -9.59 7.44
N LEU A 206 -5.86 -8.53 6.64
CA LEU A 206 -7.09 -8.26 5.89
C LEU A 206 -7.46 -9.37 4.93
N ALA A 207 -6.49 -9.95 4.21
CA ALA A 207 -6.75 -11.07 3.31
C ALA A 207 -7.36 -12.29 4.03
N CYS A 208 -7.03 -12.45 5.32
CA CYS A 208 -7.61 -13.48 6.18
C CYS A 208 -8.96 -13.04 6.77
N GLN A 209 -9.04 -11.82 7.29
CA GLN A 209 -10.23 -11.29 7.96
C GLN A 209 -11.41 -11.08 7.01
N LEU A 210 -11.13 -10.70 5.76
CA LEU A 210 -12.09 -10.45 4.67
C LEU A 210 -11.96 -11.50 3.57
N SER A 211 -11.60 -12.73 3.94
CA SER A 211 -11.56 -13.87 3.01
C SER A 211 -12.97 -14.22 2.49
N ALA A 212 -13.02 -14.89 1.33
CA ALA A 212 -14.30 -15.25 0.71
C ALA A 212 -15.16 -16.09 1.66
N ASP A 213 -14.58 -17.08 2.34
CA ASP A 213 -15.30 -17.96 3.28
C ASP A 213 -15.88 -17.21 4.49
N VAL A 214 -15.18 -16.18 4.98
CA VAL A 214 -15.71 -15.33 6.07
C VAL A 214 -16.91 -14.54 5.57
N LEU A 215 -16.80 -13.90 4.41
CA LEU A 215 -17.86 -13.05 3.87
C LEU A 215 -19.07 -13.89 3.42
N GLU A 216 -18.86 -15.02 2.75
CA GLU A 216 -19.91 -15.98 2.38
C GLU A 216 -20.59 -16.55 3.62
N GLY A 217 -19.82 -16.93 4.63
CA GLY A 217 -20.37 -17.41 5.89
C GLY A 217 -21.23 -16.36 6.63
N LEU A 218 -20.89 -15.06 6.52
CA LEU A 218 -21.75 -14.00 7.05
C LEU A 218 -23.07 -13.91 6.29
N VAL A 219 -23.04 -14.02 4.97
CA VAL A 219 -24.24 -14.02 4.11
C VAL A 219 -25.13 -15.22 4.42
N GLU A 220 -24.56 -16.43 4.43
CA GLU A 220 -25.27 -17.68 4.70
C GLU A 220 -25.96 -17.69 6.06
N ARG A 221 -25.30 -17.11 7.08
CA ARG A 221 -25.84 -17.04 8.45
C ARG A 221 -26.71 -15.81 8.70
N GLN A 222 -26.88 -14.92 7.71
CA GLN A 222 -27.53 -13.61 7.86
C GLN A 222 -26.99 -12.83 9.08
N ALA A 223 -25.67 -12.89 9.23
CA ALA A 223 -24.96 -12.51 10.44
C ALA A 223 -24.40 -11.09 10.37
N MET A 224 -24.21 -10.49 11.54
CA MET A 224 -23.49 -9.22 11.70
C MET A 224 -22.10 -9.46 12.30
N CYS A 225 -21.14 -8.60 11.98
CA CYS A 225 -19.79 -8.66 12.53
C CYS A 225 -19.19 -7.26 12.63
N ILE A 226 -18.52 -6.96 13.75
CA ILE A 226 -17.72 -5.75 13.93
C ILE A 226 -16.25 -6.13 13.73
N LEU A 227 -15.55 -5.49 12.79
CA LEU A 227 -14.16 -5.79 12.49
C LEU A 227 -13.23 -4.86 13.27
N GLY A 228 -12.33 -5.44 14.07
CA GLY A 228 -11.24 -4.68 14.68
C GLY A 228 -10.07 -4.59 13.69
N GLN A 229 -9.67 -3.38 13.32
CA GLN A 229 -8.55 -3.13 12.40
C GLN A 229 -7.72 -1.91 12.80
N HIS A 230 -6.41 -2.00 12.60
CA HIS A 230 -5.46 -0.91 12.74
C HIS A 230 -4.93 -0.56 11.35
N LEU A 231 -5.77 0.03 10.49
CA LEU A 231 -5.41 0.28 9.09
C LEU A 231 -4.13 1.13 8.92
N GLY A 232 -3.82 2.00 9.90
CA GLY A 232 -2.57 2.78 9.96
C GLY A 232 -1.34 2.01 10.47
N SER A 233 -1.50 0.82 11.07
CA SER A 233 -0.40 0.00 11.59
C SER A 233 0.26 -0.80 10.47
N LEU A 234 0.81 -0.08 9.50
CA LEU A 234 1.38 -0.72 8.32
C LEU A 234 2.74 -1.34 8.57
N TYR A 235 3.43 -1.02 9.68
CA TYR A 235 4.76 -1.56 9.96
C TYR A 235 4.83 -3.09 9.79
N PRO A 236 5.81 -3.62 9.02
CA PRO A 236 6.90 -2.88 8.38
C PRO A 236 6.51 -2.17 7.07
N LEU A 237 5.38 -2.51 6.46
CA LEU A 237 4.80 -1.86 5.27
C LEU A 237 4.56 -0.38 5.47
N THR A 238 4.51 0.35 4.36
CA THR A 238 4.22 1.79 4.31
C THR A 238 3.10 2.13 3.34
N ILE A 239 2.62 1.12 2.61
CA ILE A 239 1.44 1.12 1.74
C ILE A 239 0.78 -0.26 1.84
N PHE A 240 -0.52 -0.33 1.52
CA PHE A 240 -1.20 -1.62 1.37
C PHE A 240 -0.60 -2.38 0.19
N ASP A 241 -0.37 -3.69 0.36
CA ASP A 241 0.00 -4.54 -0.77
C ASP A 241 -1.24 -4.96 -1.58
N ARG A 242 -1.01 -5.69 -2.67
CA ARG A 242 -2.08 -6.14 -3.57
C ARG A 242 -3.12 -6.98 -2.85
N GLU A 243 -2.72 -7.85 -1.92
CA GLU A 243 -3.64 -8.75 -1.22
C GLU A 243 -4.54 -7.98 -0.25
N MET A 244 -4.00 -6.97 0.44
CA MET A 244 -4.76 -6.09 1.32
C MET A 244 -5.79 -5.27 0.55
N VAL A 245 -5.38 -4.68 -0.58
CA VAL A 245 -6.28 -3.93 -1.46
C VAL A 245 -7.37 -4.85 -2.00
N GLU A 246 -7.01 -6.06 -2.45
CA GLU A 246 -7.97 -7.03 -2.98
C GLU A 246 -8.95 -7.52 -1.91
N ALA A 247 -8.53 -7.65 -0.65
CA ALA A 247 -9.41 -8.00 0.46
C ALA A 247 -10.51 -6.94 0.69
N LEU A 248 -10.14 -5.66 0.63
CA LEU A 248 -11.10 -4.56 0.77
C LEU A 248 -11.99 -4.43 -0.48
N ARG A 249 -11.43 -4.61 -1.69
CA ARG A 249 -12.20 -4.68 -2.95
C ARG A 249 -13.19 -5.85 -2.94
N ARG A 250 -12.82 -6.99 -2.35
CA ARG A 250 -13.73 -8.12 -2.15
C ARG A 250 -14.91 -7.73 -1.27
N LEU A 251 -14.66 -7.10 -0.11
CA LEU A 251 -15.74 -6.59 0.74
C LEU A 251 -16.65 -5.62 -0.02
N ARG A 252 -16.05 -4.71 -0.81
CA ARG A 252 -16.80 -3.78 -1.67
C ARG A 252 -17.71 -4.51 -2.67
N ARG A 253 -17.21 -5.56 -3.35
CA ARG A 253 -18.05 -6.38 -4.25
C ARG A 253 -19.23 -7.05 -3.55
N PHE A 254 -19.09 -7.44 -2.29
CA PHE A 254 -20.22 -7.96 -1.50
C PHE A 254 -21.26 -6.88 -1.18
N GLN A 255 -20.81 -5.64 -0.97
CA GLN A 255 -21.72 -4.51 -0.81
C GLN A 255 -22.45 -4.15 -2.11
N ASP A 256 -21.73 -4.08 -3.23
CA ASP A 256 -22.32 -3.69 -4.52
C ASP A 256 -23.40 -4.67 -4.98
N ARG A 257 -23.17 -5.97 -4.78
CA ARG A 257 -24.19 -7.01 -5.04
C ARG A 257 -25.27 -7.12 -3.95
N ARG A 258 -25.30 -6.20 -2.99
CA ARG A 258 -26.25 -6.13 -1.86
C ARG A 258 -26.27 -7.38 -0.97
N ALA A 259 -25.15 -8.10 -0.88
CA ALA A 259 -25.01 -9.27 -0.01
C ALA A 259 -24.57 -8.90 1.40
N ILE A 260 -23.74 -7.86 1.56
CA ILE A 260 -23.28 -7.36 2.86
C ILE A 260 -23.42 -5.85 2.90
N LEU A 261 -24.14 -5.32 3.89
CA LEU A 261 -24.12 -3.90 4.20
C LEU A 261 -22.89 -3.58 5.04
N VAL A 262 -22.00 -2.71 4.54
CA VAL A 262 -20.90 -2.15 5.34
C VAL A 262 -21.38 -0.85 5.97
N ALA A 263 -21.14 -0.70 7.27
CA ALA A 263 -21.52 0.47 8.02
C ALA A 263 -20.48 0.77 9.11
N ARG A 264 -20.37 2.05 9.48
CA ARG A 264 -19.55 2.47 10.61
C ARG A 264 -20.03 1.83 11.91
N THR A 265 -19.11 1.65 12.85
CA THR A 265 -19.31 0.87 14.10
C THR A 265 -20.57 1.28 14.85
N ALA A 266 -20.77 2.59 15.07
CA ALA A 266 -21.92 3.10 15.81
C ALA A 266 -23.26 2.80 15.11
N ARG A 267 -23.32 2.87 13.76
CA ARG A 267 -24.53 2.54 13.00
C ARG A 267 -24.87 1.07 13.09
N ALA A 268 -23.88 0.19 12.95
CA ALA A 268 -24.09 -1.26 13.02
C ALA A 268 -24.59 -1.70 14.40
N LEU A 269 -23.96 -1.22 15.48
CA LEU A 269 -24.37 -1.52 16.86
C LEU A 269 -25.75 -0.95 17.18
N HIS A 270 -26.04 0.26 16.69
CA HIS A 270 -27.33 0.87 16.89
C HIS A 270 -28.47 0.14 16.17
N TYR A 271 -28.26 -0.21 14.90
CA TYR A 271 -29.20 -1.03 14.14
C TYR A 271 -29.51 -2.35 14.86
N ALA A 272 -28.48 -3.05 15.34
CA ALA A 272 -28.68 -4.32 16.05
C ALA A 272 -29.49 -4.15 17.33
N ARG A 273 -29.19 -3.11 18.11
CA ARG A 273 -29.96 -2.79 19.33
C ARG A 273 -31.43 -2.56 19.00
N VAL A 274 -31.71 -1.69 18.03
CA VAL A 274 -33.07 -1.33 17.69
C VAL A 274 -33.82 -2.54 17.15
N ARG A 275 -33.21 -3.32 16.24
CA ARG A 275 -33.78 -4.55 15.69
C ARG A 275 -34.18 -5.54 16.80
N ASP A 276 -33.30 -5.79 17.75
CA ASP A 276 -33.50 -6.82 18.78
C ASP A 276 -34.52 -6.40 19.87
N HIS A 277 -34.73 -5.09 20.03
CA HIS A 277 -35.57 -4.52 21.08
C HIS A 277 -36.80 -3.76 20.56
N LEU A 278 -37.07 -3.80 19.26
CA LEU A 278 -38.20 -3.09 18.65
C LEU A 278 -39.54 -3.64 19.16
N ARG A 279 -40.49 -2.74 19.36
CA ARG A 279 -41.90 -3.04 19.60
C ARG A 279 -42.73 -2.41 18.51
N PHE A 280 -43.56 -3.24 17.90
CA PHE A 280 -44.50 -2.82 16.87
C PHE A 280 -45.75 -3.68 16.96
N SER A 281 -46.85 -3.17 16.40
CA SER A 281 -48.08 -3.91 16.24
C SER A 281 -48.44 -4.00 14.77
N THR A 282 -49.17 -5.05 14.39
CA THR A 282 -49.64 -5.25 13.02
C THR A 282 -51.14 -5.41 13.01
N ARG A 283 -51.83 -4.75 12.09
CA ARG A 283 -53.27 -4.96 11.85
C ARG A 283 -53.57 -4.95 10.35
N VAL A 284 -54.53 -5.76 9.93
CA VAL A 284 -55.03 -5.78 8.55
C VAL A 284 -56.41 -5.13 8.53
N THR A 285 -56.62 -4.19 7.62
CA THR A 285 -57.89 -3.48 7.41
C THR A 285 -58.20 -3.43 5.92
N GLY A 286 -59.04 -4.35 5.44
CA GLY A 286 -59.32 -4.51 4.01
C GLY A 286 -58.05 -4.93 3.26
N GLU A 287 -57.67 -4.14 2.24
CA GLU A 287 -56.47 -4.37 1.42
C GLU A 287 -55.19 -3.77 2.03
N HIS A 288 -55.28 -3.16 3.22
CA HIS A 288 -54.14 -2.52 3.88
C HIS A 288 -53.61 -3.34 5.05
N GLN A 289 -52.29 -3.53 5.10
CA GLN A 289 -51.57 -3.96 6.29
C GLN A 289 -50.94 -2.73 6.95
N VAL A 290 -51.22 -2.49 8.23
CA VAL A 290 -50.60 -1.39 8.99
C VAL A 290 -49.60 -1.99 9.98
N ILE A 291 -48.36 -1.55 9.89
CA ILE A 291 -47.29 -1.84 10.86
C ILE A 291 -47.05 -0.56 11.65
N ASP A 292 -47.33 -0.56 12.94
CA ASP A 292 -47.15 0.61 13.81
C ASP A 292 -46.03 0.36 14.82
N ILE A 293 -44.91 1.04 14.62
CA ILE A 293 -43.73 1.00 15.48
C ILE A 293 -44.01 1.90 16.69
N THR A 294 -44.06 1.30 17.88
CA THR A 294 -44.53 1.99 19.09
C THR A 294 -43.40 2.39 20.03
N ALA A 295 -42.37 1.54 20.15
CA ALA A 295 -41.26 1.79 21.05
C ALA A 295 -40.04 0.91 20.73
N VAL A 296 -38.90 1.26 21.31
CA VAL A 296 -37.79 0.35 21.58
C VAL A 296 -37.76 0.10 23.08
N VAL A 297 -37.73 -1.17 23.49
CA VAL A 297 -37.71 -1.58 24.90
C VAL A 297 -36.47 -2.41 25.16
N ASP A 298 -35.43 -1.73 25.62
CA ASP A 298 -34.11 -2.32 25.81
C ASP A 298 -33.63 -2.24 27.27
N PRO A 299 -32.77 -3.17 27.71
CA PRO A 299 -32.38 -3.29 29.12
C PRO A 299 -31.48 -2.16 29.65
N VAL A 300 -31.04 -1.24 28.79
CA VAL A 300 -30.09 -0.16 29.17
C VAL A 300 -30.79 1.19 29.28
N ARG A 301 -31.65 1.54 28.31
CA ARG A 301 -32.44 2.78 28.30
C ARG A 301 -33.88 2.60 28.76
N GLY A 302 -34.36 1.37 28.88
CA GLY A 302 -35.78 1.11 29.10
C GLY A 302 -36.60 1.34 27.84
N CYS A 303 -37.77 1.98 27.99
CA CYS A 303 -38.74 2.19 26.92
C CYS A 303 -38.66 3.61 26.37
N TRP A 304 -38.51 3.74 25.05
CA TRP A 304 -38.50 5.04 24.35
C TRP A 304 -39.09 4.93 22.95
N VAL A 305 -39.62 6.03 22.42
CA VAL A 305 -40.15 6.08 21.05
C VAL A 305 -39.01 6.45 20.10
N PRO A 306 -38.70 5.61 19.09
CA PRO A 306 -37.61 5.88 18.17
C PRO A 306 -37.89 7.03 17.23
N GLN A 307 -36.83 7.67 16.71
CA GLN A 307 -36.89 8.56 15.56
C GLN A 307 -36.63 7.77 14.27
N ILE A 308 -36.86 8.39 13.11
CA ILE A 308 -36.60 7.75 11.81
C ILE A 308 -35.13 7.32 11.67
N GLU A 309 -34.21 8.11 12.21
CA GLU A 309 -32.76 7.83 12.22
C GLU A 309 -32.41 6.55 12.98
N ASP A 310 -33.16 6.22 14.04
CA ASP A 310 -32.96 5.00 14.82
C ASP A 310 -33.48 3.76 14.07
N LEU A 311 -34.44 3.95 13.15
CA LEU A 311 -35.12 2.89 12.42
C LEU A 311 -34.48 2.56 11.07
N ARG A 312 -33.42 3.26 10.67
CA ARG A 312 -32.72 3.05 9.39
C ARG A 312 -32.35 1.58 9.22
N GLY A 313 -32.76 0.97 8.09
CA GLY A 313 -32.50 -0.44 7.76
C GLY A 313 -33.44 -1.46 8.39
N ILE A 314 -34.30 -1.07 9.34
CA ILE A 314 -35.34 -1.97 9.86
C ILE A 314 -36.28 -2.34 8.71
N THR A 315 -36.44 -3.64 8.50
CA THR A 315 -37.17 -4.21 7.37
C THR A 315 -38.18 -5.24 7.88
N PHE A 316 -39.39 -5.17 7.36
CA PHE A 316 -40.48 -6.08 7.66
C PHE A 316 -40.77 -6.94 6.43
N ASP A 317 -40.98 -8.23 6.66
CA ASP A 317 -41.56 -9.15 5.68
C ASP A 317 -43.09 -9.01 5.72
N THR A 318 -43.70 -8.78 4.57
CA THR A 318 -45.12 -8.45 4.44
C THR A 318 -45.78 -9.24 3.31
N ASP A 319 -47.11 -9.31 3.35
CA ASP A 319 -47.87 -9.97 2.29
C ASP A 319 -47.86 -9.09 1.03
N ALA A 320 -47.29 -9.61 -0.06
CA ALA A 320 -47.20 -8.90 -1.33
C ALA A 320 -48.56 -8.52 -1.95
N ARG A 321 -49.66 -9.10 -1.45
CA ARG A 321 -51.04 -8.79 -1.88
C ARG A 321 -51.65 -7.61 -1.14
N LEU A 322 -51.05 -7.17 -0.03
CA LEU A 322 -51.57 -6.09 0.80
C LEU A 322 -50.75 -4.80 0.62
N HIS A 323 -51.44 -3.66 0.57
CA HIS A 323 -50.79 -2.36 0.61
C HIS A 323 -50.30 -2.08 2.03
N THR A 324 -48.99 -2.14 2.24
CA THR A 324 -48.41 -1.92 3.58
C THR A 324 -48.24 -0.43 3.89
N VAL A 325 -48.68 0.00 5.08
CA VAL A 325 -48.44 1.33 5.64
C VAL A 325 -47.62 1.18 6.92
N VAL A 326 -46.42 1.78 6.95
CA VAL A 326 -45.58 1.82 8.15
C VAL A 326 -45.85 3.12 8.91
N ARG A 327 -46.07 3.01 10.22
CA ARG A 327 -46.31 4.12 11.14
C ARG A 327 -45.27 4.13 12.26
N LEU A 328 -44.99 5.32 12.76
CA LEU A 328 -44.19 5.58 13.94
C LEU A 328 -45.05 6.32 14.96
N ALA A 329 -45.33 5.66 16.09
CA ALA A 329 -46.22 6.13 17.14
C ALA A 329 -47.56 6.65 16.59
N GLY A 330 -48.17 5.87 15.67
CA GLY A 330 -49.45 6.18 15.03
C GLY A 330 -49.37 7.10 13.81
N ASN A 331 -48.24 7.76 13.56
CA ASN A 331 -48.04 8.67 12.42
C ASN A 331 -47.44 7.94 11.21
N PRO A 332 -47.98 8.07 9.99
CA PRO A 332 -47.38 7.46 8.80
C PRO A 332 -45.94 7.94 8.58
N ILE A 333 -45.04 7.01 8.27
CA ILE A 333 -43.69 7.34 7.79
C ILE A 333 -43.81 7.79 6.33
N ALA A 334 -43.07 8.84 5.96
CA ALA A 334 -43.08 9.38 4.61
C ALA A 334 -42.59 8.35 3.58
N ALA A 335 -43.18 8.36 2.39
CA ALA A 335 -42.90 7.33 1.38
C ALA A 335 -41.47 7.37 0.84
N ASP A 336 -40.84 8.54 0.82
CA ASP A 336 -39.44 8.74 0.46
C ASP A 336 -38.47 8.14 1.49
N GLU A 337 -38.90 7.95 2.73
CA GLU A 337 -38.13 7.26 3.77
C GLU A 337 -38.23 5.73 3.69
N LEU A 338 -39.14 5.20 2.87
CA LEU A 338 -39.39 3.77 2.73
C LEU A 338 -38.78 3.22 1.43
N ALA A 339 -38.38 1.95 1.48
CA ALA A 339 -37.99 1.14 0.34
C ALA A 339 -38.79 -0.16 0.35
N GLN A 340 -39.32 -0.54 -0.81
CA GLN A 340 -40.04 -1.79 -1.00
C GLN A 340 -39.30 -2.65 -2.01
N THR A 341 -39.16 -3.94 -1.73
CA THR A 341 -38.51 -4.90 -2.64
C THR A 341 -39.30 -6.20 -2.66
N LEU A 342 -39.51 -6.74 -3.86
CA LEU A 342 -40.06 -8.08 -4.04
C LEU A 342 -38.92 -9.06 -4.29
N PHE A 343 -38.84 -10.11 -3.48
CA PHE A 343 -37.83 -11.14 -3.62
C PHE A 343 -38.44 -12.50 -3.30
N ASP A 344 -38.35 -13.43 -4.25
CA ASP A 344 -38.87 -14.80 -4.13
C ASP A 344 -40.33 -14.87 -3.64
N GLY A 345 -41.20 -14.04 -4.23
CA GLY A 345 -42.63 -13.99 -3.90
C GLY A 345 -42.98 -13.31 -2.57
N ARG A 346 -41.98 -12.84 -1.81
CA ARG A 346 -42.16 -12.07 -0.56
C ARG A 346 -41.99 -10.58 -0.80
N CYS A 347 -42.74 -9.76 -0.07
CA CYS A 347 -42.61 -8.32 -0.09
C CYS A 347 -41.86 -7.87 1.16
N PHE A 348 -40.80 -7.09 0.97
CA PHE A 348 -40.05 -6.48 2.06
C PHE A 348 -40.28 -4.98 2.01
N ILE A 349 -40.74 -4.40 3.12
CA ILE A 349 -40.81 -2.96 3.30
C ILE A 349 -39.87 -2.56 4.43
N GLY A 350 -38.95 -1.65 4.14
CA GLY A 350 -37.95 -1.20 5.11
C GLY A 350 -37.78 0.30 5.10
N ILE A 351 -37.30 0.83 6.21
CA ILE A 351 -36.86 2.22 6.31
C ILE A 351 -35.50 2.30 5.62
N ARG A 352 -35.34 3.21 4.65
CA ARG A 352 -34.11 3.37 3.86
C ARG A 352 -32.90 3.50 4.77
N TRP A 353 -31.79 2.87 4.38
CA TRP A 353 -30.51 3.09 5.05
C TRP A 353 -30.04 4.54 4.86
N PHE A 354 -29.03 4.94 5.64
CA PHE A 354 -28.41 6.26 5.51
C PHE A 354 -27.90 6.48 4.08
N PRO A 355 -27.97 7.72 3.56
CA PRO A 355 -27.35 8.04 2.28
C PRO A 355 -25.84 7.80 2.35
N PRO A 356 -25.21 7.36 1.24
CA PRO A 356 -23.76 7.19 1.19
C PRO A 356 -23.07 8.55 1.36
N GLU A 357 -22.04 8.59 2.20
CA GLU A 357 -21.14 9.75 2.36
C GLU A 357 -19.81 9.41 1.70
N THR A 358 -19.48 10.07 0.58
CA THR A 358 -18.29 9.79 -0.22
C THR A 358 -17.37 10.99 -0.40
N SER A 359 -17.59 12.07 0.34
CA SER A 359 -16.75 13.28 0.25
C SER A 359 -15.39 13.03 0.90
N ASP A 360 -14.32 13.51 0.27
CA ASP A 360 -12.97 13.46 0.86
C ASP A 360 -12.76 14.64 1.83
N HIS A 361 -12.94 14.37 3.13
CA HIS A 361 -12.75 15.37 4.19
C HIS A 361 -11.27 15.63 4.53
N ALA A 362 -10.32 14.84 4.01
CA ALA A 362 -8.89 15.01 4.27
C ALA A 362 -8.19 15.94 3.27
N ALA A 363 -8.81 16.23 2.13
CA ALA A 363 -8.23 17.04 1.06
C ALA A 363 -7.79 18.45 1.51
N GLU A 364 -8.46 19.04 2.50
CA GLU A 364 -8.15 20.38 3.00
C GLU A 364 -6.89 20.39 3.87
N PHE A 365 -6.75 19.44 4.78
CA PHE A 365 -5.59 19.32 5.67
C PHE A 365 -4.34 18.82 4.93
N THR A 366 -4.53 17.99 3.91
CA THR A 366 -3.41 17.54 3.06
C THR A 366 -2.73 18.73 2.37
N ARG A 367 -3.50 19.76 1.96
CA ARG A 367 -2.96 20.98 1.34
C ARG A 367 -2.19 21.84 2.34
N GLU A 368 -2.67 21.97 3.57
CA GLU A 368 -2.01 22.74 4.63
C GLU A 368 -0.73 22.06 5.13
N GLN A 369 -0.70 20.73 5.28
CA GLN A 369 0.52 20.00 5.64
C GLN A 369 1.57 20.00 4.51
N THR A 370 1.18 20.20 3.25
CA THR A 370 2.10 20.45 2.13
C THR A 370 2.54 21.91 1.97
N SER A 371 2.13 22.83 2.84
CA SER A 371 2.61 24.21 2.82
C SER A 371 4.04 24.33 3.38
N TYR A 372 5.01 23.86 2.59
CA TYR A 372 6.42 24.12 2.85
C TYR A 372 6.72 25.62 2.65
N VAL A 373 6.95 26.31 3.76
CA VAL A 373 7.98 27.33 3.96
C VAL A 373 8.25 28.20 2.72
N ILE A 374 7.48 29.28 2.56
CA ILE A 374 7.69 30.32 1.54
C ILE A 374 8.96 31.12 1.88
N TRP A 375 10.06 30.95 1.14
CA TRP A 375 11.29 31.74 1.26
C TRP A 375 11.91 32.17 -0.08
N SER A 376 12.93 33.03 0.02
CA SER A 376 13.12 34.26 -0.75
C SER A 376 13.48 34.15 -2.25
N ASP A 377 12.98 35.12 -3.02
CA ASP A 377 13.22 35.29 -4.46
C ASP A 377 14.70 35.36 -4.88
N ALA A 378 15.62 35.63 -3.94
CA ALA A 378 17.05 35.79 -4.21
C ALA A 378 17.72 34.49 -4.69
N ALA A 379 17.38 33.33 -4.11
CA ALA A 379 17.95 32.04 -4.51
C ALA A 379 17.46 31.61 -5.90
N ARG A 380 16.17 31.84 -6.19
CA ARG A 380 15.55 31.59 -7.50
C ARG A 380 16.15 32.45 -8.61
N THR A 381 16.41 33.72 -8.30
CA THR A 381 17.02 34.66 -9.25
C THR A 381 18.45 34.23 -9.62
N LYS A 382 19.25 33.80 -8.64
CA LYS A 382 20.64 33.35 -8.88
C LYS A 382 20.72 32.05 -9.66
N ALA A 383 19.84 31.08 -9.37
CA ALA A 383 19.74 29.84 -10.13
C ALA A 383 19.22 30.08 -11.56
N GLY A 384 18.27 31.00 -11.74
CA GLY A 384 17.74 31.41 -13.04
C GLY A 384 18.82 31.99 -13.96
N LEU A 385 19.61 32.95 -13.47
CA LEU A 385 20.71 33.58 -14.24
C LEU A 385 21.83 32.60 -14.60
N ALA A 386 22.19 31.69 -13.70
CA ALA A 386 23.18 30.65 -14.01
C ALA A 386 22.67 29.68 -15.09
N GLY A 387 21.37 29.36 -15.08
CA GLY A 387 20.75 28.49 -16.07
C GLY A 387 20.78 29.06 -17.49
N THR A 388 20.51 30.37 -17.66
CA THR A 388 20.49 31.01 -18.98
C THR A 388 21.86 31.01 -19.65
N HIS A 389 22.93 31.32 -18.91
CA HIS A 389 24.29 31.30 -19.46
C HIS A 389 24.73 29.90 -19.90
N ILE A 390 24.40 28.86 -19.11
CA ILE A 390 24.74 27.48 -19.45
C ILE A 390 23.95 27.01 -20.68
N LEU A 391 22.69 27.40 -20.80
CA LEU A 391 21.87 27.05 -21.95
C LEU A 391 22.41 27.65 -23.25
N ASP A 392 22.83 28.92 -23.23
CA ASP A 392 23.47 29.55 -24.38
C ASP A 392 24.79 28.88 -24.75
N TRP A 393 25.59 28.50 -23.73
CA TRP A 393 26.81 27.72 -23.94
C TRP A 393 26.52 26.34 -24.54
N LEU A 394 25.51 25.61 -24.05
CA LEU A 394 25.11 24.31 -24.60
C LEU A 394 24.65 24.41 -26.05
N ARG A 395 23.94 25.48 -26.42
CA ARG A 395 23.52 25.74 -27.80
C ARG A 395 24.71 26.05 -28.72
N ASP A 396 25.74 26.72 -28.21
CA ASP A 396 26.98 26.86 -28.97
C ASP A 396 27.73 25.53 -29.06
N GLU A 397 27.80 24.76 -27.96
CA GLU A 397 28.43 23.44 -27.89
C GLU A 397 27.80 22.43 -28.85
N ALA A 398 26.50 22.56 -29.14
CA ALA A 398 25.80 21.74 -30.13
C ALA A 398 26.28 21.96 -31.58
N ARG A 399 26.96 23.07 -31.87
CA ARG A 399 27.48 23.37 -33.21
C ARG A 399 28.67 22.46 -33.55
N PRO A 400 28.70 21.84 -34.74
CA PRO A 400 29.82 20.98 -35.15
C PRO A 400 31.13 21.78 -35.21
N SER A 401 32.12 21.40 -34.41
CA SER A 401 33.46 22.02 -34.46
C SER A 401 34.55 21.00 -34.10
N PRO A 402 35.62 20.88 -34.91
CA PRO A 402 36.77 20.03 -34.57
C PRO A 402 37.38 20.42 -33.22
N GLY A 403 37.61 19.43 -32.34
CA GLY A 403 38.24 19.64 -31.03
C GLY A 403 37.29 19.87 -29.85
N ARG A 404 35.96 19.95 -30.08
CA ARG A 404 34.97 20.03 -28.98
C ARG A 404 34.53 18.67 -28.45
N ILE A 405 34.67 17.60 -29.23
CA ILE A 405 34.30 16.25 -28.80
C ILE A 405 35.51 15.64 -28.10
N PRO A 406 35.38 15.12 -26.86
CA PRO A 406 36.46 14.40 -26.21
C PRO A 406 36.94 13.21 -27.06
N GLU A 407 38.26 13.03 -27.22
CA GLU A 407 38.87 12.07 -28.16
C GLU A 407 38.37 10.62 -28.01
N GLN A 408 37.90 10.24 -26.81
CA GLN A 408 37.44 8.89 -26.49
C GLN A 408 35.92 8.69 -26.66
N ILE A 409 35.20 9.70 -27.15
CA ILE A 409 33.73 9.70 -27.21
C ILE A 409 33.26 9.83 -28.65
N GLU A 410 32.37 8.93 -29.05
CA GLU A 410 31.73 8.97 -30.36
C GLU A 410 30.92 10.26 -30.53
N GLY A 411 31.20 11.03 -31.59
CA GLY A 411 30.59 12.35 -31.80
C GLY A 411 29.06 12.33 -31.80
N ALA A 412 28.44 11.32 -32.43
CA ALA A 412 26.99 11.19 -32.44
C ALA A 412 26.37 11.03 -31.04
N LYS A 413 27.03 10.27 -30.15
CA LYS A 413 26.58 10.10 -28.76
C LYS A 413 26.78 11.38 -27.96
N TYR A 414 27.90 12.06 -28.15
CA TYR A 414 28.16 13.34 -27.50
C TYR A 414 27.12 14.40 -27.90
N HIS A 415 26.82 14.54 -29.18
CA HIS A 415 25.79 15.46 -29.66
C HIS A 415 24.39 15.11 -29.11
N ALA A 416 24.03 13.83 -29.07
CA ALA A 416 22.78 13.40 -28.43
C ALA A 416 22.72 13.74 -26.93
N ALA A 417 23.86 13.69 -26.22
CA ALA A 417 23.96 14.11 -24.83
C ALA A 417 23.81 15.63 -24.67
N VAL A 418 24.36 16.43 -25.61
CA VAL A 418 24.19 17.89 -25.64
C VAL A 418 22.72 18.26 -25.90
N ASP A 419 22.08 17.67 -26.90
CA ASP A 419 20.66 17.92 -27.20
C ASP A 419 19.77 17.56 -26.01
N TYR A 420 20.07 16.43 -25.36
CA TYR A 420 19.40 16.05 -24.12
C TYR A 420 19.60 17.09 -23.01
N ALA A 421 20.84 17.56 -22.81
CA ALA A 421 21.15 18.57 -21.81
C ALA A 421 20.40 19.88 -22.09
N ILE A 422 20.35 20.35 -23.34
CA ILE A 422 19.59 21.55 -23.73
C ILE A 422 18.15 21.44 -23.23
N GLY A 423 17.45 20.34 -23.53
CA GLY A 423 16.06 20.16 -23.07
C GLY A 423 15.90 20.17 -21.55
N ARG A 424 16.89 19.66 -20.79
CA ARG A 424 16.86 19.71 -19.32
C ARG A 424 17.14 21.12 -18.78
N TYR A 425 18.08 21.84 -19.36
CA TYR A 425 18.41 23.21 -18.94
C TYR A 425 17.35 24.23 -19.37
N GLU A 426 16.54 23.95 -20.41
CA GLU A 426 15.37 24.73 -20.79
C GLU A 426 14.23 24.71 -19.74
N VAL A 427 14.08 23.60 -18.99
CA VAL A 427 13.18 23.55 -17.82
C VAL A 427 13.62 24.55 -16.74
N GLY A 428 14.93 24.80 -16.63
CA GLY A 428 15.54 25.80 -15.77
C GLY A 428 15.99 25.28 -14.40
N LEU A 429 17.16 25.71 -13.95
CA LEU A 429 17.74 25.28 -12.65
C LEU A 429 16.90 25.73 -11.44
N ALA A 430 16.15 26.84 -11.55
CA ALA A 430 15.25 27.28 -10.49
C ALA A 430 14.10 26.28 -10.24
N HIS A 431 13.62 25.61 -11.29
CA HIS A 431 12.63 24.54 -11.16
C HIS A 431 13.20 23.37 -10.36
N TYR A 432 14.42 22.91 -10.71
CA TYR A 432 15.07 21.81 -10.02
C TYR A 432 15.57 22.16 -8.60
N ALA A 433 15.88 23.43 -8.33
CA ALA A 433 16.16 23.89 -6.97
C ALA A 433 14.89 23.79 -6.09
N ALA A 434 13.74 24.25 -6.60
CA ALA A 434 12.46 24.09 -5.91
C ALA A 434 12.06 22.61 -5.73
N PHE A 435 12.52 21.72 -6.61
CA PHE A 435 12.38 20.28 -6.42
C PHE A 435 13.10 19.80 -5.13
N PHE A 436 14.34 20.23 -4.88
CA PHE A 436 15.07 19.86 -3.66
C PHE A 436 14.42 20.41 -2.38
N GLU A 437 13.79 21.57 -2.45
CA GLU A 437 12.97 22.12 -1.37
C GLU A 437 11.80 21.17 -1.04
N LYS A 438 11.03 20.76 -2.05
CA LYS A 438 9.85 19.89 -1.88
C LYS A 438 10.18 18.52 -1.30
N ILE A 439 11.35 17.97 -1.63
CA ILE A 439 11.78 16.66 -1.10
C ILE A 439 12.55 16.78 0.23
N GLY A 440 12.73 18.00 0.75
CA GLY A 440 13.36 18.27 2.04
C GLY A 440 14.89 18.11 2.04
N PHE A 441 15.54 18.38 0.91
CA PHE A 441 16.99 18.20 0.71
C PHE A 441 17.78 19.51 0.73
N SER A 442 17.12 20.67 0.83
CA SER A 442 17.79 22.00 0.80
C SER A 442 18.90 22.14 1.84
N GLU A 443 18.71 21.61 3.05
CA GLU A 443 19.66 21.70 4.17
C GLU A 443 20.78 20.63 4.14
N MET A 444 20.79 19.75 3.13
CA MET A 444 21.73 18.63 3.07
C MET A 444 23.06 19.08 2.48
N ARG A 445 24.18 18.83 3.17
CA ARG A 445 25.48 19.40 2.78
C ARG A 445 26.13 18.71 1.58
N LEU A 446 26.06 17.38 1.52
CA LEU A 446 26.71 16.57 0.50
C LEU A 446 25.75 15.52 -0.08
N GLY A 447 25.48 15.65 -1.37
CA GLY A 447 24.56 14.82 -2.12
C GLY A 447 25.23 13.85 -3.09
N LEU A 448 24.60 12.70 -3.31
CA LEU A 448 24.93 11.74 -4.37
C LEU A 448 23.81 11.69 -5.42
N ASP A 449 24.15 11.91 -6.68
CA ASP A 449 23.25 11.72 -7.82
C ASP A 449 23.57 10.42 -8.56
N ALA A 450 22.71 9.41 -8.39
CA ALA A 450 22.83 8.11 -9.02
C ALA A 450 22.12 8.11 -10.40
N GLY A 451 22.92 8.29 -11.44
CA GLY A 451 22.48 8.52 -12.82
C GLY A 451 22.46 10.01 -13.18
N SER A 452 23.53 10.73 -12.89
CA SER A 452 23.55 12.21 -12.92
C SER A 452 23.41 12.86 -14.29
N GLU A 453 23.56 12.09 -15.37
CA GLU A 453 23.47 12.58 -16.74
C GLU A 453 24.39 13.79 -16.96
N ALA A 454 23.88 14.87 -17.55
CA ALA A 454 24.60 16.14 -17.78
C ALA A 454 24.70 17.01 -16.51
N GLY A 455 24.31 16.51 -15.32
CA GLY A 455 24.57 17.17 -14.05
C GLY A 455 23.62 18.32 -13.66
N HIS A 456 22.46 18.45 -14.32
CA HIS A 456 21.51 19.54 -14.07
C HIS A 456 20.94 19.53 -12.64
N LEU A 457 20.60 18.37 -12.09
CA LEU A 457 20.17 18.23 -10.69
C LEU A 457 21.32 18.49 -9.70
N CYS A 458 22.51 17.94 -9.95
CA CYS A 458 23.71 18.27 -9.16
C CYS A 458 23.97 19.78 -9.09
N LEU A 459 23.83 20.48 -10.21
CA LEU A 459 24.05 21.92 -10.28
C LEU A 459 22.93 22.70 -9.58
N ALA A 460 21.67 22.29 -9.75
CA ALA A 460 20.54 22.89 -9.05
C ALA A 460 20.65 22.73 -7.52
N PHE A 461 21.18 21.60 -7.06
CA PHE A 461 21.43 21.35 -5.64
C PHE A 461 22.39 22.37 -5.01
N LEU A 462 23.30 22.96 -5.79
CA LEU A 462 24.21 24.01 -5.32
C LEU A 462 23.52 25.34 -4.97
N ALA A 463 22.26 25.55 -5.40
CA ALA A 463 21.52 26.77 -5.10
C ALA A 463 21.43 27.05 -3.59
N HIS A 464 21.55 26.01 -2.78
CA HIS A 464 21.52 26.06 -1.32
C HIS A 464 22.91 26.07 -0.66
N GLY A 465 24.00 26.23 -1.44
CA GLY A 465 25.38 26.25 -0.92
C GLY A 465 25.99 24.87 -0.70
N ASN A 466 25.38 23.83 -1.26
CA ASN A 466 25.74 22.43 -1.03
C ASN A 466 26.89 21.95 -1.93
N ARG A 467 27.21 20.65 -1.86
CA ARG A 467 28.14 19.94 -2.75
C ARG A 467 27.47 18.68 -3.30
N ALA A 468 27.78 18.29 -4.53
CA ALA A 468 27.21 17.10 -5.14
C ALA A 468 28.26 16.24 -5.84
N VAL A 469 28.04 14.94 -5.80
CA VAL A 469 28.79 13.95 -6.57
C VAL A 469 27.81 13.24 -7.50
N GLY A 470 28.04 13.33 -8.81
CA GLY A 470 27.26 12.64 -9.82
C GLY A 470 27.96 11.40 -10.35
N VAL A 471 27.19 10.33 -10.57
CA VAL A 471 27.68 9.09 -11.16
C VAL A 471 26.78 8.74 -12.35
N ASP A 472 27.33 8.50 -13.53
CA ASP A 472 26.57 8.03 -14.70
C ASP A 472 27.43 7.03 -15.50
N PRO A 473 26.84 5.92 -16.01
CA PRO A 473 27.60 4.90 -16.73
C PRO A 473 27.99 5.34 -18.14
N ARG A 474 27.44 6.45 -18.65
CA ARG A 474 27.68 6.92 -20.02
C ARG A 474 28.81 7.95 -20.06
N PRO A 475 29.93 7.67 -20.75
CA PRO A 475 31.08 8.55 -20.78
C PRO A 475 30.76 9.92 -21.40
N GLU A 476 29.86 9.98 -22.39
CA GLU A 476 29.41 11.24 -23.01
C GLU A 476 28.71 12.18 -22.02
N PHE A 477 27.91 11.65 -21.10
CA PHE A 477 27.20 12.45 -20.10
C PHE A 477 28.15 12.94 -19.01
N VAL A 478 29.04 12.07 -18.51
CA VAL A 478 30.03 12.44 -17.50
C VAL A 478 30.99 13.51 -18.04
N ALA A 479 31.45 13.36 -19.28
CA ALA A 479 32.32 14.36 -19.91
C ALA A 479 31.61 15.70 -20.08
N LEU A 480 30.36 15.69 -20.54
CA LEU A 480 29.55 16.90 -20.69
C LEU A 480 29.29 17.58 -19.33
N ALA A 481 28.92 16.82 -18.29
CA ALA A 481 28.67 17.33 -16.95
C ALA A 481 29.91 18.02 -16.34
N ARG A 482 31.10 17.43 -16.52
CA ARG A 482 32.38 18.04 -16.10
C ARG A 482 32.63 19.38 -16.80
N ARG A 483 32.36 19.45 -18.10
CA ARG A 483 32.53 20.70 -18.87
C ARG A 483 31.51 21.77 -18.47
N ILE A 484 30.26 21.38 -18.20
CA ILE A 484 29.25 22.30 -17.66
C ILE A 484 29.71 22.84 -16.29
N ALA A 485 30.21 21.97 -15.40
CA ALA A 485 30.70 22.40 -14.09
C ALA A 485 31.91 23.36 -14.19
N GLN A 486 32.84 23.10 -15.11
CA GLN A 486 33.95 24.01 -15.39
C GLN A 486 33.48 25.35 -15.95
N HIS A 487 32.56 25.33 -16.92
CA HIS A 487 32.00 26.54 -17.51
C HIS A 487 31.25 27.40 -16.47
N ALA A 488 30.56 26.75 -15.52
CA ALA A 488 29.85 27.41 -14.43
C ALA A 488 30.75 27.84 -13.25
N ASP A 489 32.06 27.57 -13.30
CA ASP A 489 33.02 27.77 -12.18
C ASP A 489 32.59 27.06 -10.88
N ARG A 490 32.14 25.79 -11.03
CA ARG A 490 31.61 24.93 -9.95
C ARG A 490 32.34 23.59 -9.81
N ASP A 491 33.43 23.37 -10.53
CA ASP A 491 34.23 22.15 -10.51
C ASP A 491 34.79 21.79 -9.12
N LYS A 492 34.97 22.76 -8.22
CA LYS A 492 35.34 22.51 -6.81
C LYS A 492 34.19 21.98 -5.95
N GLN A 493 32.94 22.26 -6.32
CA GLN A 493 31.73 21.85 -5.59
C GLN A 493 31.06 20.61 -6.20
N LEU A 494 31.32 20.33 -7.49
CA LEU A 494 30.76 19.24 -8.26
C LEU A 494 31.82 18.25 -8.69
N GLN A 495 31.59 16.98 -8.40
CA GLN A 495 32.42 15.89 -8.91
C GLN A 495 31.56 14.95 -9.74
N PHE A 496 32.07 14.49 -10.88
CA PHE A 496 31.37 13.54 -11.74
C PHE A 496 32.26 12.34 -12.02
N HIS A 497 31.73 11.13 -11.82
CA HIS A 497 32.44 9.87 -12.00
C HIS A 497 31.75 9.01 -13.06
N LEU A 498 32.58 8.32 -13.86
CA LEU A 498 32.11 7.28 -14.76
C LEU A 498 31.88 6.00 -13.94
N GLY A 499 30.65 5.50 -13.92
CA GLY A 499 30.29 4.31 -13.17
C GLY A 499 28.77 4.10 -13.13
N ASP A 500 28.35 2.91 -12.73
CA ASP A 500 26.94 2.58 -12.52
C ASP A 500 26.60 2.66 -11.02
N ALA A 501 25.31 2.82 -10.70
CA ALA A 501 24.82 2.89 -9.34
C ALA A 501 24.98 1.56 -8.57
N ASP A 502 25.08 0.42 -9.26
CA ASP A 502 25.41 -0.88 -8.66
C ASP A 502 26.92 -1.07 -8.39
N GLY A 503 27.77 -0.22 -8.97
CA GLY A 503 29.23 -0.20 -8.82
C GLY A 503 29.77 0.91 -7.90
N LEU A 504 28.93 1.55 -7.08
CA LEU A 504 29.35 2.69 -6.24
C LEU A 504 30.35 2.27 -5.16
N ASP A 505 31.62 2.60 -5.34
CA ASP A 505 32.71 2.30 -4.40
C ASP A 505 33.11 3.49 -3.52
N TYR A 506 32.15 3.97 -2.72
CA TYR A 506 32.43 4.98 -1.69
C TYR A 506 32.64 4.33 -0.32
N PRO A 507 33.60 4.83 0.48
CA PRO A 507 33.79 4.34 1.85
C PRO A 507 32.53 4.54 2.69
N GLN A 508 32.17 3.54 3.51
CA GLN A 508 31.00 3.63 4.40
C GLN A 508 31.27 4.56 5.60
N PRO A 509 30.28 5.35 6.07
CA PRO A 509 29.25 6.10 5.35
C PRO A 509 29.68 7.55 5.02
N TYR A 510 29.28 8.10 3.85
CA TYR A 510 29.83 9.35 3.30
C TYR A 510 28.82 10.48 3.05
N PHE A 511 27.63 10.18 2.50
CA PHE A 511 26.67 11.19 2.00
C PHE A 511 25.52 11.51 2.98
N ASP A 512 25.02 12.76 2.93
CA ASP A 512 23.87 13.25 3.73
C ASP A 512 22.52 13.02 3.03
N CYS A 513 22.56 12.97 1.70
CA CYS A 513 21.42 12.57 0.88
C CYS A 513 21.88 11.91 -0.42
N ALA A 514 20.98 11.17 -1.05
CA ALA A 514 21.14 10.65 -2.39
C ALA A 514 19.86 10.82 -3.19
N TRP A 515 19.95 10.90 -4.50
CA TRP A 515 18.80 10.84 -5.38
C TRP A 515 19.07 10.04 -6.64
N SER A 516 18.01 9.47 -7.21
CA SER A 516 18.00 8.96 -8.58
C SER A 516 16.70 9.38 -9.25
N HIS A 517 16.80 10.14 -10.33
CA HIS A 517 15.64 10.71 -11.01
C HIS A 517 15.40 10.05 -12.37
N SER A 518 14.56 9.01 -12.40
CA SER A 518 14.23 8.23 -13.59
C SER A 518 15.42 7.51 -14.23
N ARG A 519 16.31 6.93 -13.40
CA ARG A 519 17.53 6.24 -13.88
C ARG A 519 17.68 4.79 -13.44
N LEU A 520 17.28 4.44 -12.20
CA LEU A 520 17.40 3.07 -11.68
C LEU A 520 16.74 1.99 -12.55
N MET A 521 15.82 2.33 -13.45
CA MET A 521 15.24 1.35 -14.37
C MET A 521 16.17 0.92 -15.51
N TYR A 522 17.21 1.68 -15.82
CA TYR A 522 18.00 1.50 -17.04
C TYR A 522 19.31 0.76 -16.79
N GLY A 523 19.32 -0.55 -17.03
CA GLY A 523 20.58 -1.31 -17.11
C GLY A 523 21.19 -1.70 -15.77
N THR A 524 20.73 -1.09 -14.67
CA THR A 524 21.19 -1.35 -13.30
C THR A 524 20.34 -2.44 -12.62
N ASP A 525 20.96 -3.28 -11.80
CA ASP A 525 20.23 -4.08 -10.81
C ASP A 525 19.77 -3.16 -9.66
N ALA A 526 18.47 -2.85 -9.61
CA ALA A 526 17.91 -1.94 -8.62
C ALA A 526 18.14 -2.41 -7.18
N GLY A 527 18.20 -3.71 -6.92
CA GLY A 527 18.51 -4.25 -5.59
C GLY A 527 19.94 -3.91 -5.19
N VAL A 528 20.91 -4.22 -6.06
CA VAL A 528 22.32 -3.91 -5.82
C VAL A 528 22.55 -2.41 -5.73
N ALA A 529 21.95 -1.60 -6.62
CA ALA A 529 22.10 -0.15 -6.56
C ALA A 529 21.51 0.46 -5.28
N ILE A 530 20.34 0.02 -4.83
CA ILE A 530 19.76 0.50 -3.56
C ILE A 530 20.62 0.07 -2.37
N GLU A 531 21.18 -1.15 -2.38
CA GLU A 531 22.15 -1.59 -1.38
C GLU A 531 23.36 -0.64 -1.34
N ARG A 532 23.97 -0.36 -2.50
CA ARG A 532 25.16 0.48 -2.61
C ARG A 532 24.89 1.94 -2.25
N ILE A 533 23.73 2.47 -2.62
CA ILE A 533 23.26 3.80 -2.19
C ILE A 533 23.09 3.82 -0.67
N SER A 534 22.36 2.84 -0.11
CA SER A 534 22.18 2.74 1.34
C SER A 534 23.51 2.66 2.07
N ARG A 535 24.44 1.85 1.56
CA ARG A 535 25.81 1.71 2.06
C ARG A 535 26.55 3.05 2.14
N ALA A 536 26.47 3.85 1.08
CA ALA A 536 27.15 5.15 0.98
C ALA A 536 26.50 6.25 1.85
N LEU A 537 25.22 6.09 2.24
CA LEU A 537 24.49 7.05 3.06
C LEU A 537 24.85 6.98 4.55
N ARG A 538 24.90 8.14 5.22
CA ARG A 538 24.97 8.24 6.68
C ARG A 538 23.69 7.77 7.35
N MET A 539 23.78 7.39 8.62
CA MET A 539 22.58 7.13 9.42
C MET A 539 21.69 8.38 9.46
N ASN A 540 20.38 8.21 9.31
CA ASN A 540 19.37 9.25 9.17
C ASN A 540 19.42 10.10 7.88
N ALA A 541 20.35 9.81 6.95
CA ALA A 541 20.35 10.41 5.63
C ALA A 541 19.16 9.95 4.79
N SER A 542 18.76 10.76 3.81
CA SER A 542 17.58 10.51 2.98
C SER A 542 17.95 10.11 1.55
N PHE A 543 17.15 9.24 0.95
CA PHE A 543 17.24 8.87 -0.47
C PHE A 543 15.92 9.20 -1.17
N TYR A 544 16.01 9.93 -2.28
CA TYR A 544 14.89 10.20 -3.18
C TYR A 544 14.99 9.32 -4.42
N CYS A 545 13.89 8.70 -4.83
CA CYS A 545 13.82 7.94 -6.07
C CYS A 545 12.59 8.37 -6.87
N ALA A 546 12.80 8.81 -8.12
CA ALA A 546 11.77 8.92 -9.13
C ALA A 546 11.87 7.76 -10.11
N TYR A 547 10.74 7.15 -10.43
CA TYR A 547 10.69 5.93 -11.22
C TYR A 547 9.49 5.92 -12.18
N HIS A 548 9.74 5.54 -13.43
CA HIS A 548 8.73 5.25 -14.43
C HIS A 548 8.26 3.80 -14.31
N GLY A 549 6.99 3.63 -13.94
CA GLY A 549 6.33 2.34 -13.90
C GLY A 549 5.91 1.84 -15.28
N VAL A 550 5.27 0.67 -15.29
CA VAL A 550 4.75 0.04 -16.52
C VAL A 550 3.69 0.90 -17.22
N GLY A 551 2.93 1.71 -16.48
CA GLY A 551 1.89 2.58 -17.03
C GLY A 551 2.41 3.60 -18.05
N ASN A 552 3.61 4.15 -17.86
CA ASN A 552 4.17 5.11 -18.82
C ASN A 552 4.55 4.41 -20.14
N ARG A 553 5.04 3.17 -20.06
CA ARG A 553 5.34 2.36 -21.25
C ARG A 553 4.06 1.94 -21.96
N LEU A 554 3.03 1.54 -21.21
CA LEU A 554 1.71 1.23 -21.77
C LEU A 554 1.09 2.43 -22.48
N ARG A 555 1.22 3.63 -21.91
CA ARG A 555 0.78 4.86 -22.58
C ARG A 555 1.48 5.04 -23.92
N ILE A 556 2.81 5.02 -23.93
CA ILE A 556 3.60 5.20 -25.16
C ILE A 556 3.25 4.13 -26.20
N LEU A 557 3.17 2.86 -25.76
CA LEU A 557 2.80 1.73 -26.59
C LEU A 557 1.41 1.92 -27.22
N HIS A 558 0.41 2.26 -26.39
CA HIS A 558 -0.97 2.40 -26.84
C HIS A 558 -1.15 3.61 -27.78
N ASP A 559 -0.53 4.75 -27.45
CA ASP A 559 -0.53 5.94 -28.31
C ASP A 559 0.10 5.63 -29.68
N GLN A 560 1.19 4.85 -29.71
CA GLN A 560 1.86 4.46 -30.94
C GLN A 560 1.07 3.43 -31.76
N LEU A 561 0.49 2.41 -31.12
CA LEU A 561 -0.38 1.44 -31.80
C LEU A 561 -1.54 2.12 -32.52
N ARG A 562 -2.08 3.21 -31.94
CA ARG A 562 -3.12 4.03 -32.58
C ARG A 562 -2.61 4.89 -33.74
N ALA A 563 -1.37 5.35 -33.67
CA ALA A 563 -0.74 6.13 -34.73
C ALA A 563 -0.30 5.26 -35.93
N GLY A 564 -0.17 3.95 -35.74
CA GLY A 564 0.22 2.98 -36.74
C GLY A 564 1.61 2.36 -36.49
N PRO A 565 2.03 1.41 -37.34
CA PRO A 565 3.27 0.67 -37.14
C PRO A 565 4.51 1.58 -37.03
N SER A 566 5.35 1.33 -36.02
CA SER A 566 6.61 2.04 -35.86
C SER A 566 7.63 1.18 -35.12
N ALA A 567 8.93 1.39 -35.38
CA ALA A 567 10.00 0.69 -34.65
C ALA A 567 9.96 0.95 -33.13
N ARG A 568 9.33 2.06 -32.70
CA ARG A 568 9.20 2.40 -31.27
C ARG A 568 8.23 1.47 -30.53
N ILE A 569 7.24 0.90 -31.21
CA ILE A 569 6.29 -0.07 -30.63
C ILE A 569 7.03 -1.30 -30.15
N GLU A 570 7.95 -1.82 -30.98
CA GLU A 570 8.75 -3.00 -30.65
C GLU A 570 9.60 -2.77 -29.40
N ILE A 571 10.24 -1.59 -29.30
CA ILE A 571 11.01 -1.18 -28.12
C ILE A 571 10.14 -1.16 -26.86
N GLN A 572 8.88 -0.72 -26.95
CA GLN A 572 7.97 -0.72 -25.80
C GLN A 572 7.54 -2.13 -25.42
N PHE A 573 7.20 -2.99 -26.39
CA PHE A 573 6.87 -4.40 -26.11
C PHE A 573 8.03 -5.11 -25.43
N GLU A 574 9.23 -4.99 -25.97
CA GLU A 574 10.43 -5.61 -25.41
C GLU A 574 10.71 -5.10 -23.99
N ALA A 575 10.54 -3.81 -23.73
CA ALA A 575 10.74 -3.27 -22.38
C ALA A 575 9.69 -3.75 -21.37
N ILE A 576 8.40 -3.85 -21.76
CA ILE A 576 7.34 -4.32 -20.86
C ILE A 576 7.48 -5.82 -20.63
N LEU A 577 7.67 -6.63 -21.69
CA LEU A 577 7.86 -8.06 -21.58
C LEU A 577 9.12 -8.41 -20.79
N ALA A 578 10.22 -7.68 -20.99
CA ALA A 578 11.42 -7.82 -20.16
C ALA A 578 11.13 -7.57 -18.67
N ALA A 579 10.43 -6.47 -18.34
CA ALA A 579 10.07 -6.20 -16.96
C ALA A 579 9.21 -7.32 -16.34
N LEU A 580 8.26 -7.87 -17.11
CA LEU A 580 7.39 -8.96 -16.66
C LEU A 580 8.13 -10.29 -16.50
N LEU A 581 8.99 -10.65 -17.46
CA LEU A 581 9.86 -11.83 -17.37
C LEU A 581 10.82 -11.74 -16.17
N ASN A 582 11.33 -10.54 -15.88
CA ASN A 582 12.17 -10.32 -14.71
C ASN A 582 11.42 -10.54 -13.39
N ARG A 583 10.15 -10.13 -13.32
CA ARG A 583 9.29 -10.44 -12.16
C ARG A 583 9.05 -11.94 -11.99
N SER A 584 8.93 -12.67 -13.11
CA SER A 584 8.84 -14.14 -13.11
C SER A 584 10.16 -14.86 -12.79
N GLY A 585 11.28 -14.13 -12.65
CA GLY A 585 12.56 -14.67 -12.19
C GLY A 585 13.68 -14.73 -13.23
N ILE A 586 13.49 -14.19 -14.44
CA ILE A 586 14.51 -14.21 -15.51
C ILE A 586 15.38 -12.94 -15.47
N SER A 587 16.69 -13.07 -15.42
CA SER A 587 17.59 -11.90 -15.39
C SER A 587 17.87 -11.39 -16.81
N HIS A 588 18.23 -12.31 -17.71
CA HIS A 588 18.61 -12.03 -19.09
C HIS A 588 17.38 -12.00 -19.99
N THR A 589 16.66 -10.89 -19.87
CA THR A 589 15.52 -10.61 -20.73
C THR A 589 16.01 -10.29 -22.15
N PRO A 590 15.42 -10.88 -23.20
CA PRO A 590 15.76 -10.53 -24.58
C PRO A 590 15.58 -9.03 -24.82
N ASN A 591 16.48 -8.44 -25.60
CA ASN A 591 16.31 -7.14 -26.27
C ASN A 591 16.15 -5.88 -25.38
N SER A 592 16.00 -6.01 -24.06
CA SER A 592 15.89 -4.88 -23.13
C SER A 592 16.45 -5.22 -21.75
N ARG A 593 17.19 -4.29 -21.15
CA ARG A 593 17.60 -4.32 -19.74
C ARG A 593 16.74 -3.41 -18.87
N VAL A 594 15.68 -2.85 -19.43
CA VAL A 594 14.86 -1.91 -18.69
C VAL A 594 13.96 -2.66 -17.71
N ARG A 595 13.93 -2.22 -16.46
CA ARG A 595 13.08 -2.78 -15.40
C ARG A 595 11.92 -1.84 -15.13
N ALA A 596 10.70 -2.36 -15.02
CA ALA A 596 9.53 -1.58 -14.62
C ALA A 596 8.98 -2.12 -13.29
N LEU A 597 9.79 -1.97 -12.23
CA LEU A 597 9.40 -2.33 -10.88
C LEU A 597 8.20 -1.49 -10.41
N GLU A 598 7.37 -2.08 -9.57
CA GLU A 598 6.31 -1.34 -8.89
C GLU A 598 6.88 -0.57 -7.69
N LEU A 599 6.14 0.44 -7.21
CA LEU A 599 6.50 1.19 -6.02
C LEU A 599 6.70 0.25 -4.81
N SER A 600 5.82 -0.74 -4.66
CA SER A 600 5.88 -1.74 -3.59
C SER A 600 7.19 -2.55 -3.64
N ASP A 601 7.64 -2.94 -4.83
CA ASP A 601 8.90 -3.65 -5.03
C ASP A 601 10.09 -2.79 -4.59
N LEU A 602 10.16 -1.54 -5.07
CA LEU A 602 11.23 -0.60 -4.72
C LEU A 602 11.26 -0.26 -3.23
N LEU A 603 10.11 -0.12 -2.58
CA LEU A 603 10.03 0.13 -1.14
C LEU A 603 10.44 -1.10 -0.32
N ARG A 604 10.16 -2.32 -0.81
CA ARG A 604 10.66 -3.57 -0.21
C ARG A 604 12.19 -3.67 -0.34
N LEU A 605 12.76 -3.34 -1.50
CA LEU A 605 14.21 -3.25 -1.70
C LEU A 605 14.83 -2.24 -0.72
N CYS A 606 14.29 -1.02 -0.67
CA CYS A 606 14.73 0.02 0.27
C CYS A 606 14.76 -0.48 1.72
N ARG A 607 13.67 -1.13 2.17
CA ARG A 607 13.58 -1.66 3.53
C ARG A 607 14.60 -2.74 3.82
N THR A 608 14.82 -3.64 2.86
CA THR A 608 15.80 -4.72 2.97
C THR A 608 17.19 -4.15 3.28
N PHE A 609 17.51 -3.01 2.66
CA PHE A 609 18.78 -2.31 2.86
C PHE A 609 18.69 -1.17 3.88
N GLY A 610 17.80 -1.27 4.87
CA GLY A 610 17.78 -0.38 6.04
C GLY A 610 17.20 1.03 5.80
N LEU A 611 16.57 1.28 4.65
CA LEU A 611 15.89 2.53 4.31
C LEU A 611 14.39 2.43 4.61
N VAL A 612 13.86 3.40 5.36
CA VAL A 612 12.44 3.45 5.77
C VAL A 612 11.73 4.57 5.02
N TYR A 613 10.59 4.27 4.42
CA TYR A 613 9.78 5.26 3.70
C TYR A 613 9.38 6.45 4.58
N VAL A 614 9.43 7.64 3.98
CA VAL A 614 9.09 8.92 4.60
C VAL A 614 7.84 9.52 3.94
N GLY A 615 7.75 9.50 2.61
CA GLY A 615 6.63 10.11 1.88
C GLY A 615 6.75 10.00 0.36
N GLN A 616 5.68 10.37 -0.34
CA GLN A 616 5.64 10.55 -1.79
C GLN A 616 5.43 12.05 -2.09
N PRO A 617 6.49 12.77 -2.47
CA PRO A 617 6.39 14.21 -2.71
C PRO A 617 5.61 14.53 -4.01
N ASN A 618 5.42 13.56 -4.90
CA ASN A 618 4.70 13.70 -6.17
C ASN A 618 5.28 14.83 -7.05
N VAL A 619 6.61 14.89 -7.12
CA VAL A 619 7.36 15.91 -7.89
C VAL A 619 8.00 15.32 -9.15
N HIS A 620 7.69 14.08 -9.48
CA HIS A 620 8.11 13.46 -10.74
C HIS A 620 7.46 14.15 -11.95
N ASP A 621 8.26 14.50 -12.95
CA ASP A 621 7.82 15.15 -14.21
C ASP A 621 6.88 14.30 -15.11
N GLY A 622 6.62 13.06 -14.72
CA GLY A 622 5.89 12.09 -15.53
C GLY A 622 4.40 12.09 -15.23
N LEU A 623 3.62 11.57 -16.18
CA LEU A 623 2.21 11.24 -15.91
C LEU A 623 2.16 10.25 -14.74
N GLN A 624 1.44 10.59 -13.67
CA GLN A 624 1.39 9.77 -12.45
C GLN A 624 0.73 8.41 -12.70
N ALA A 625 -0.37 8.38 -13.44
CA ALA A 625 -1.06 7.14 -13.82
C ALA A 625 -1.60 7.21 -15.25
N TYR A 626 -1.59 6.07 -15.93
CA TYR A 626 -2.24 5.90 -17.23
C TYR A 626 -3.37 4.88 -17.11
N ARG A 627 -4.62 5.37 -17.20
CA ARG A 627 -5.84 4.55 -17.09
C ARG A 627 -5.81 3.61 -15.86
N GLY A 628 -5.52 4.18 -14.68
CA GLY A 628 -5.46 3.43 -13.42
C GLY A 628 -4.11 2.76 -13.12
N VAL A 629 -3.25 2.54 -14.13
CA VAL A 629 -1.94 1.91 -13.94
C VAL A 629 -0.88 2.97 -13.59
N PRO A 630 -0.13 2.83 -12.48
CA PRO A 630 0.95 3.75 -12.13
C PRO A 630 1.98 3.88 -13.27
N ALA A 631 2.15 5.11 -13.74
CA ALA A 631 2.98 5.44 -14.90
C ALA A 631 4.30 6.11 -14.48
N ALA A 632 4.25 6.98 -13.49
CA ALA A 632 5.41 7.55 -12.84
C ALA A 632 5.08 7.72 -11.36
N PHE A 633 6.06 7.51 -10.51
CA PHE A 633 5.91 7.73 -9.07
C PHE A 633 7.27 8.08 -8.48
N ASP A 634 7.24 8.77 -7.35
CA ASP A 634 8.43 9.04 -6.58
C ASP A 634 8.21 8.76 -5.09
N PHE A 635 9.31 8.71 -4.36
CA PHE A 635 9.30 8.53 -2.92
C PHE A 635 10.60 9.03 -2.29
N VAL A 636 10.50 9.36 -1.00
CA VAL A 636 11.64 9.61 -0.11
C VAL A 636 11.69 8.52 0.93
N VAL A 637 12.87 7.96 1.16
CA VAL A 637 13.17 7.02 2.25
C VAL A 637 14.32 7.58 3.10
N ARG A 638 14.46 7.11 4.34
CA ARG A 638 15.49 7.53 5.29
C ARG A 638 16.21 6.33 5.86
N LYS A 639 17.54 6.37 5.91
CA LYS A 639 18.36 5.29 6.50
C LYS A 639 18.14 5.21 8.01
N ARG A 640 17.60 4.09 8.48
CA ARG A 640 17.35 3.81 9.91
C ARG A 640 18.10 2.59 10.43
N LYS A 641 18.59 1.73 9.54
CA LYS A 641 19.45 0.60 9.88
C LYS A 641 20.67 0.56 8.96
N PRO A 642 21.76 -0.15 9.35
CA PRO A 642 22.81 -0.53 8.42
C PRO A 642 22.25 -1.26 7.18
N HIS A 643 22.87 -1.07 6.03
CA HIS A 643 22.45 -1.69 4.76
C HIS A 643 22.44 -3.23 4.80
N ASP A 644 23.30 -3.81 5.62
CA ASP A 644 23.53 -5.25 5.80
C ASP A 644 22.74 -5.84 6.97
N ALA A 645 21.90 -5.06 7.66
CA ALA A 645 21.19 -5.52 8.85
C ALA A 645 20.29 -6.75 8.59
N VAL A 646 19.64 -6.82 7.42
CA VAL A 646 18.82 -7.99 7.05
C VAL A 646 19.70 -9.20 6.75
N ARG A 647 20.82 -9.00 6.05
CA ARG A 647 21.81 -10.06 5.77
C ARG A 647 22.33 -10.68 7.07
N SER A 648 22.80 -9.84 8.00
CA SER A 648 23.30 -10.29 9.29
C SER A 648 22.21 -11.04 10.07
N ALA A 649 21.00 -10.50 10.13
CA ALA A 649 19.89 -11.17 10.81
C ALA A 649 19.53 -12.53 10.19
N LEU A 650 19.66 -12.71 8.87
CA LEU A 650 19.43 -14.00 8.22
C LEU A 650 20.55 -15.00 8.46
N LEU A 651 21.80 -14.54 8.54
CA LEU A 651 22.97 -15.38 8.83
C LEU A 651 23.06 -15.78 10.31
N ASP A 652 22.55 -14.94 11.21
CA ASP A 652 22.49 -15.23 12.66
C ASP A 652 21.40 -16.26 13.00
N ARG A 653 20.43 -16.46 12.11
CA ARG A 653 19.34 -17.44 12.24
C ARG A 653 19.75 -18.79 11.67
N LYS A 654 19.17 -19.87 12.20
CA LYS A 654 19.35 -21.22 11.63
C LYS A 654 18.32 -21.49 10.52
N PRO A 655 18.66 -22.23 9.46
CA PRO A 655 17.69 -22.66 8.42
C PRO A 655 16.46 -23.41 8.96
N ALA A 656 16.62 -24.10 10.10
CA ALA A 656 15.54 -24.82 10.77
C ALA A 656 14.58 -23.91 11.57
N GLU A 657 14.86 -22.61 11.69
CA GLU A 657 13.93 -21.67 12.32
C GLU A 657 12.72 -21.41 11.43
N ALA A 658 11.56 -21.25 12.08
CA ALA A 658 10.33 -20.95 11.38
C ALA A 658 10.53 -19.73 10.44
N ASN A 659 10.05 -19.86 9.21
CA ASN A 659 9.96 -18.81 8.17
C ASN A 659 11.29 -18.33 7.57
N TRP A 660 12.43 -18.93 7.92
CA TRP A 660 13.71 -18.55 7.30
C TRP A 660 13.68 -18.76 5.78
N PHE A 661 13.18 -19.91 5.32
CA PHE A 661 12.97 -20.20 3.91
C PHE A 661 12.00 -19.22 3.23
N GLU A 662 10.86 -18.96 3.87
CA GLU A 662 9.83 -18.05 3.36
C GLU A 662 10.36 -16.62 3.21
N ASP A 663 11.17 -16.15 4.16
CA ASP A 663 11.84 -14.85 4.10
C ASP A 663 12.75 -14.76 2.87
N LEU A 664 13.52 -15.81 2.58
CA LEU A 664 14.36 -15.89 1.39
C LEU A 664 13.55 -15.95 0.09
N GLU A 665 12.40 -16.64 0.07
CA GLU A 665 11.49 -16.62 -1.08
C GLU A 665 10.90 -15.22 -1.32
N VAL A 666 10.51 -14.52 -0.26
CA VAL A 666 10.00 -13.14 -0.33
C VAL A 666 11.08 -12.20 -0.85
N LEU A 667 12.32 -12.34 -0.37
CA LEU A 667 13.47 -11.55 -0.83
C LEU A 667 13.82 -11.82 -2.30
N THR A 668 13.82 -13.08 -2.72
CA THR A 668 14.03 -13.45 -4.13
C THR A 668 12.97 -12.78 -5.01
N ARG A 669 11.69 -12.87 -4.62
CA ARG A 669 10.58 -12.22 -5.36
C ARG A 669 10.65 -10.71 -5.37
N ALA A 670 11.14 -10.10 -4.30
CA ALA A 670 11.32 -8.64 -4.18
C ALA A 670 12.49 -8.11 -5.01
N GLY A 671 13.33 -8.96 -5.59
CA GLY A 671 14.51 -8.57 -6.36
C GLY A 671 15.82 -8.54 -5.56
N CYS A 672 15.84 -9.09 -4.33
CA CYS A 672 17.05 -9.25 -3.53
C CYS A 672 17.76 -10.58 -3.81
N ALA A 673 17.74 -11.06 -5.06
CA ALA A 673 18.21 -12.40 -5.42
C ALA A 673 19.71 -12.60 -5.11
N SER A 674 20.55 -11.58 -5.32
CA SER A 674 21.98 -11.63 -4.98
C SER A 674 22.23 -11.84 -3.48
N LEU A 675 21.47 -11.13 -2.63
CA LEU A 675 21.52 -11.30 -1.17
C LEU A 675 21.12 -12.73 -0.77
N VAL A 676 20.06 -13.27 -1.38
CA VAL A 676 19.61 -14.64 -1.10
C VAL A 676 20.67 -15.67 -1.51
N CYS A 677 21.31 -15.49 -2.66
CA CYS A 677 22.43 -16.34 -3.08
C CYS A 677 23.56 -16.32 -2.05
N GLU A 678 23.97 -15.14 -1.55
CA GLU A 678 25.02 -15.03 -0.54
C GLU A 678 24.66 -15.73 0.78
N VAL A 679 23.41 -15.59 1.22
CA VAL A 679 22.93 -16.25 2.45
C VAL A 679 22.94 -17.77 2.26
N LEU A 680 22.45 -18.28 1.13
CA LEU A 680 22.42 -19.73 0.85
C LEU A 680 23.82 -20.32 0.64
N GLU A 681 24.72 -19.60 -0.03
CA GLU A 681 26.12 -20.01 -0.19
C GLU A 681 26.87 -20.11 1.15
N THR A 682 26.46 -19.30 2.13
CA THR A 682 27.03 -19.35 3.48
C THR A 682 26.40 -20.45 4.35
N THR A 683 25.11 -20.70 4.20
CA THR A 683 24.34 -21.57 5.12
C THR A 683 24.16 -23.01 4.62
N ASP A 684 24.14 -23.23 3.31
CA ASP A 684 24.10 -24.55 2.65
C ASP A 684 25.02 -24.57 1.41
N PRO A 685 26.35 -24.52 1.60
CA PRO A 685 27.32 -24.52 0.49
C PRO A 685 27.30 -25.82 -0.33
N GLY A 686 26.72 -26.90 0.19
CA GLY A 686 26.65 -28.20 -0.48
C GLY A 686 25.35 -28.44 -1.23
N HIS A 687 24.36 -27.55 -1.09
CA HIS A 687 23.03 -27.69 -1.69
C HIS A 687 22.39 -29.06 -1.38
N ALA A 688 22.51 -29.48 -0.13
CA ALA A 688 22.08 -30.80 0.30
C ALA A 688 20.55 -30.91 0.41
N ASP A 689 19.89 -29.80 0.74
CA ASP A 689 18.44 -29.71 0.84
C ASP A 689 17.83 -29.38 -0.55
N PRO A 690 16.92 -30.22 -1.09
CA PRO A 690 16.32 -29.99 -2.40
C PRO A 690 15.52 -28.68 -2.51
N ASP A 691 14.82 -28.28 -1.45
CA ASP A 691 13.99 -27.08 -1.45
C ASP A 691 14.89 -25.82 -1.40
N LEU A 692 15.95 -25.86 -0.59
CA LEU A 692 16.96 -24.80 -0.58
C LEU A 692 17.71 -24.70 -1.90
N PHE A 693 18.00 -25.83 -2.54
CA PHE A 693 18.65 -25.85 -3.84
C PHE A 693 17.76 -25.28 -4.95
N ASP A 694 16.46 -25.58 -4.94
CA ASP A 694 15.51 -24.95 -5.87
C ASP A 694 15.46 -23.42 -5.67
N LEU A 695 15.39 -22.97 -4.41
CA LEU A 695 15.40 -21.53 -4.11
C LEU A 695 16.73 -20.87 -4.52
N TYR A 696 17.86 -21.52 -4.26
CA TYR A 696 19.17 -21.08 -4.71
C TYR A 696 19.23 -20.97 -6.23
N ALA A 697 18.72 -21.96 -6.95
CA ALA A 697 18.65 -21.96 -8.40
C ALA A 697 17.83 -20.77 -8.93
N ARG A 698 16.62 -20.57 -8.39
CA ARG A 698 15.75 -19.42 -8.75
C ARG A 698 16.43 -18.08 -8.45
N ALA A 699 17.11 -17.96 -7.31
CA ALA A 699 17.86 -16.77 -6.96
C ALA A 699 19.06 -16.53 -7.90
N MET A 700 19.82 -17.55 -8.24
CA MET A 700 20.96 -17.47 -9.16
C MET A 700 20.53 -17.06 -10.57
N ILE A 701 19.44 -17.64 -11.09
CA ILE A 701 18.86 -17.26 -12.38
C ILE A 701 18.47 -15.79 -12.35
N ARG A 702 17.72 -15.37 -11.33
CA ARG A 702 17.24 -13.98 -11.21
C ARG A 702 18.36 -12.96 -10.99
N ALA A 703 19.43 -13.35 -10.30
CA ALA A 703 20.63 -12.54 -10.12
C ALA A 703 21.53 -12.49 -11.36
N GLY A 704 21.20 -13.25 -12.43
CA GLY A 704 22.05 -13.37 -13.62
C GLY A 704 23.37 -14.11 -13.36
N ARG A 705 23.42 -14.92 -12.29
CA ARG A 705 24.59 -15.70 -11.86
C ARG A 705 24.57 -17.15 -12.36
N ALA A 706 23.50 -17.58 -13.04
CA ALA A 706 23.34 -18.95 -13.55
C ALA A 706 24.11 -19.25 -14.86
N HIS A 707 25.22 -18.56 -15.12
CA HIS A 707 26.08 -18.77 -16.29
C HIS A 707 27.51 -19.13 -15.88
N GLY A 708 28.39 -19.36 -16.86
CA GLY A 708 29.80 -19.68 -16.59
C GLY A 708 29.92 -21.00 -15.82
N GLU A 709 30.65 -20.98 -14.70
CA GLU A 709 30.90 -22.16 -13.86
C GLU A 709 29.61 -22.75 -13.27
N ALA A 710 28.60 -21.92 -12.95
CA ALA A 710 27.32 -22.41 -12.43
C ALA A 710 26.50 -23.17 -13.48
N ARG A 711 26.81 -23.01 -14.77
CA ARG A 711 26.07 -23.64 -15.87
C ARG A 711 26.06 -25.17 -15.74
N GLN A 712 27.22 -25.76 -15.47
CA GLN A 712 27.36 -27.21 -15.37
C GLN A 712 26.48 -27.77 -14.23
N LEU A 713 26.50 -27.12 -13.06
CA LEU A 713 25.67 -27.48 -11.91
C LEU A 713 24.18 -27.54 -12.27
N PHE A 714 23.67 -26.52 -12.98
CA PHE A 714 22.25 -26.46 -13.36
C PHE A 714 21.89 -27.45 -14.47
N GLU A 715 22.74 -27.66 -15.46
CA GLU A 715 22.49 -28.65 -16.52
C GLU A 715 22.48 -30.09 -15.95
N GLU A 716 23.40 -30.42 -15.06
CA GLU A 716 23.44 -31.71 -14.35
C GLU A 716 22.21 -31.88 -13.45
N ALA A 717 21.84 -30.85 -12.68
CA ALA A 717 20.66 -30.88 -11.84
C ALA A 717 19.36 -31.05 -12.63
N ALA A 718 19.23 -30.36 -13.77
CA ALA A 718 18.09 -30.50 -14.66
C ALA A 718 18.03 -31.92 -15.28
N ALA A 719 19.16 -32.45 -15.74
CA ALA A 719 19.25 -33.81 -16.30
C ALA A 719 18.94 -34.90 -15.26
N ALA A 720 19.28 -34.66 -14.00
CA ALA A 720 19.00 -35.56 -12.88
C ALA A 720 17.59 -35.36 -12.26
N HIS A 721 16.73 -34.50 -12.82
CA HIS A 721 15.42 -34.14 -12.28
C HIS A 721 15.46 -33.67 -10.81
N ARG A 722 16.55 -33.00 -10.41
CA ARG A 722 16.71 -32.44 -9.06
C ARG A 722 16.04 -31.07 -8.88
N LEU A 723 15.54 -30.48 -9.98
CA LEU A 723 14.88 -29.18 -9.98
C LEU A 723 13.44 -29.33 -10.50
N PRO A 724 12.47 -28.59 -9.93
CA PRO A 724 11.11 -28.52 -10.46
C PRO A 724 11.07 -28.04 -11.92
N PRO A 725 10.09 -28.49 -12.73
CA PRO A 725 9.98 -28.09 -14.14
C PRO A 725 9.93 -26.58 -14.37
N LEU A 726 9.32 -25.82 -13.44
CA LEU A 726 9.29 -24.36 -13.51
C LEU A 726 10.71 -23.77 -13.48
N THR A 727 11.55 -24.22 -12.53
CA THR A 727 12.91 -23.73 -12.35
C THR A 727 13.82 -24.14 -13.52
N VAL A 728 13.66 -25.36 -14.02
CA VAL A 728 14.33 -25.82 -15.25
C VAL A 728 13.92 -24.96 -16.45
N GLY A 729 12.63 -24.63 -16.57
CA GLY A 729 12.12 -23.75 -17.63
C GLY A 729 12.71 -22.33 -17.54
N LEU A 730 12.70 -21.72 -16.35
CA LEU A 730 13.28 -20.40 -16.09
C LEU A 730 14.78 -20.36 -16.45
N TYR A 731 15.52 -21.41 -16.06
CA TYR A 731 16.93 -21.55 -16.38
C TYR A 731 17.16 -21.55 -17.89
N TRP A 732 16.51 -22.44 -18.64
CA TRP A 732 16.70 -22.52 -20.09
C TRP A 732 16.20 -21.26 -20.83
N HIS A 733 15.19 -20.60 -20.28
CA HIS A 733 14.69 -19.34 -20.81
C HIS A 733 15.74 -18.23 -20.67
N ASP A 734 16.39 -18.14 -19.50
CA ASP A 734 17.50 -17.22 -19.24
C ASP A 734 18.73 -17.52 -20.12
N GLN A 735 19.01 -18.82 -20.39
CA GLN A 735 20.04 -19.27 -21.34
C GLN A 735 19.66 -19.05 -22.83
N ARG A 736 18.54 -18.38 -23.13
CA ARG A 736 18.04 -18.14 -24.49
C ARG A 736 17.85 -19.43 -25.31
N SER A 737 17.41 -20.50 -24.65
CA SER A 737 17.12 -21.81 -25.25
C SER A 737 15.61 -22.09 -25.20
N PRO A 738 14.79 -21.39 -26.02
CA PRO A 738 13.33 -21.42 -25.89
C PRO A 738 12.72 -22.80 -26.14
N ASP A 739 13.37 -23.69 -26.89
CA ASP A 739 12.91 -25.07 -27.10
C ASP A 739 12.93 -25.89 -25.80
N LYS A 740 14.05 -25.81 -25.08
CA LYS A 740 14.22 -26.51 -23.80
C LYS A 740 13.33 -25.90 -22.72
N ALA A 741 13.24 -24.56 -22.70
CA ALA A 741 12.35 -23.85 -21.79
C ALA A 741 10.89 -24.24 -22.03
N LEU A 742 10.44 -24.27 -23.29
CA LEU A 742 9.09 -24.67 -23.66
C LEU A 742 8.79 -26.10 -23.23
N SER A 743 9.70 -27.05 -23.49
CA SER A 743 9.55 -28.45 -23.04
C SER A 743 9.33 -28.54 -21.53
N ALA A 744 10.15 -27.83 -20.74
CA ALA A 744 10.02 -27.81 -19.28
C ALA A 744 8.71 -27.14 -18.81
N TYR A 745 8.29 -26.05 -19.47
CA TYR A 745 7.02 -25.39 -19.14
C TYR A 745 5.79 -26.24 -19.46
N GLU A 746 5.85 -27.17 -20.42
CA GLU A 746 4.73 -28.09 -20.69
C GLU A 746 4.47 -29.05 -19.51
N GLU A 747 5.52 -29.43 -18.78
CA GLU A 747 5.43 -30.27 -17.58
C GLU A 747 4.91 -29.53 -16.34
N VAL A 748 4.89 -28.19 -16.36
CA VAL A 748 4.31 -27.39 -15.28
C VAL A 748 2.79 -27.60 -15.26
N PRO A 749 2.14 -27.77 -14.08
CA PRO A 749 0.68 -27.94 -14.01
C PRO A 749 -0.08 -26.74 -14.59
N ASP A 750 -1.18 -26.99 -15.31
CA ASP A 750 -1.98 -25.94 -15.96
C ASP A 750 -2.56 -24.89 -14.99
N ARG A 751 -2.73 -25.26 -13.72
CA ARG A 751 -3.17 -24.35 -12.65
C ARG A 751 -2.09 -23.37 -12.19
N HIS A 752 -0.84 -23.54 -12.63
CA HIS A 752 0.26 -22.69 -12.20
C HIS A 752 0.16 -21.32 -12.89
N ALA A 753 0.12 -20.24 -12.10
CA ALA A 753 -0.15 -18.89 -12.58
C ALA A 753 0.85 -18.42 -13.66
N GLU A 754 2.13 -18.82 -13.58
CA GLU A 754 3.16 -18.38 -14.53
C GLU A 754 3.17 -19.13 -15.86
N LYS A 755 2.56 -20.33 -15.96
CA LYS A 755 2.76 -21.25 -17.09
C LYS A 755 2.41 -20.60 -18.42
N ALA A 756 1.20 -20.05 -18.53
CA ALA A 756 0.71 -19.48 -19.78
C ALA A 756 1.58 -18.31 -20.25
N PHE A 757 1.99 -17.43 -19.33
CA PHE A 757 2.83 -16.29 -19.65
C PHE A 757 4.23 -16.72 -20.15
N LEU A 758 4.93 -17.56 -19.38
CA LEU A 758 6.29 -18.02 -19.71
C LEU A 758 6.32 -18.82 -21.02
N ARG A 759 5.33 -19.71 -21.21
CA ARG A 759 5.13 -20.47 -22.44
C ARG A 759 4.90 -19.53 -23.64
N GLY A 760 3.98 -18.59 -23.52
CA GLY A 760 3.68 -17.61 -24.58
C GLY A 760 4.92 -16.78 -24.97
N CYS A 761 5.73 -16.39 -23.99
CA CYS A 761 6.99 -15.69 -24.24
C CYS A 761 8.04 -16.56 -24.97
N CYS A 762 8.12 -17.87 -24.69
CA CYS A 762 8.96 -18.77 -25.47
C CYS A 762 8.51 -18.86 -26.94
N LEU A 763 7.21 -18.95 -27.18
CA LEU A 763 6.64 -18.96 -28.53
C LEU A 763 6.92 -17.64 -29.28
N LEU A 764 6.84 -16.50 -28.59
CA LEU A 764 7.29 -15.21 -29.14
C LEU A 764 8.77 -15.23 -29.54
N GLN A 765 9.66 -15.78 -28.71
CA GLN A 765 11.09 -15.87 -29.07
C GLN A 765 11.34 -16.79 -30.27
N LYS A 766 10.53 -17.85 -30.41
CA LYS A 766 10.56 -18.77 -31.55
C LYS A 766 9.90 -18.23 -32.81
N GLN A 767 9.37 -17.01 -32.78
CA GLN A 767 8.61 -16.42 -33.88
C GLN A 767 7.31 -17.18 -34.23
N ASP A 768 6.78 -17.97 -33.30
CA ASP A 768 5.45 -18.59 -33.40
C ASP A 768 4.38 -17.64 -32.85
N TRP A 769 4.06 -16.62 -33.65
CA TRP A 769 3.11 -15.57 -33.27
C TRP A 769 1.69 -16.12 -33.06
N ALA A 770 1.29 -17.10 -33.88
CA ALA A 770 -0.04 -17.70 -33.80
C ALA A 770 -0.19 -18.54 -32.52
N GLY A 771 0.79 -19.38 -32.22
CA GLY A 771 0.82 -20.17 -30.97
C GLY A 771 0.88 -19.27 -29.73
N ALA A 772 1.68 -18.19 -29.77
CA ALA A 772 1.73 -17.22 -28.69
C ALA A 772 0.36 -16.54 -28.47
N ALA A 773 -0.26 -16.04 -29.54
CA ALA A 773 -1.57 -15.38 -29.46
C ALA A 773 -2.67 -16.32 -28.92
N GLN A 774 -2.67 -17.59 -29.34
CA GLN A 774 -3.59 -18.59 -28.81
C GLN A 774 -3.37 -18.85 -27.32
N THR A 775 -2.11 -18.98 -26.90
CA THR A 775 -1.74 -19.20 -25.49
C THR A 775 -2.25 -18.08 -24.59
N PHE A 776 -1.96 -16.83 -24.95
CA PHE A 776 -2.38 -15.67 -24.16
C PHE A 776 -3.90 -15.48 -24.19
N SER A 777 -4.55 -15.68 -25.33
CA SER A 777 -6.02 -15.55 -25.44
C SER A 777 -6.75 -16.55 -24.56
N SER A 778 -6.30 -17.82 -24.56
CA SER A 778 -6.89 -18.87 -23.73
C SER A 778 -6.74 -18.58 -22.24
N ALA A 779 -5.60 -18.02 -21.81
CA ALA A 779 -5.39 -17.61 -20.42
C ALA A 779 -6.33 -16.47 -20.02
N ILE A 780 -6.50 -15.47 -20.90
CA ILE A 780 -7.44 -14.36 -20.68
C ILE A 780 -8.88 -14.87 -20.55
N GLU A 781 -9.32 -15.76 -21.43
CA GLU A 781 -10.68 -16.33 -21.42
C GLU A 781 -10.98 -17.18 -20.18
N LYS A 782 -9.98 -17.86 -19.64
CA LYS A 782 -10.09 -18.65 -18.39
C LYS A 782 -10.11 -17.79 -17.12
N GLY A 783 -10.14 -16.46 -17.25
CA GLY A 783 -10.13 -15.54 -16.10
C GLY A 783 -8.74 -15.35 -15.47
N ALA A 784 -7.68 -15.81 -16.13
CA ALA A 784 -6.29 -15.62 -15.70
C ALA A 784 -5.61 -14.41 -16.39
N GLY A 785 -6.37 -13.57 -17.09
CA GLY A 785 -5.84 -12.43 -17.84
C GLY A 785 -5.40 -11.28 -16.94
N GLU A 786 -4.14 -11.29 -16.53
CA GLU A 786 -3.48 -10.13 -15.95
C GLU A 786 -2.87 -9.27 -17.08
N LEU A 787 -2.28 -8.12 -16.71
CA LEU A 787 -1.60 -7.23 -17.65
C LEU A 787 -0.62 -7.97 -18.57
N ARG A 788 0.06 -8.99 -18.05
CA ARG A 788 1.12 -9.72 -18.78
C ARG A 788 0.59 -10.54 -19.94
N GLU A 789 -0.57 -11.18 -19.80
CA GLU A 789 -1.21 -11.93 -20.88
C GLU A 789 -1.73 -10.98 -21.96
N PHE A 790 -2.29 -9.82 -21.59
CA PHE A 790 -2.74 -8.81 -22.55
C PHE A 790 -1.58 -8.20 -23.35
N VAL A 791 -0.48 -7.88 -22.69
CA VAL A 791 0.74 -7.37 -23.37
C VAL A 791 1.33 -8.44 -24.28
N GLY A 792 1.40 -9.70 -23.82
CA GLY A 792 1.86 -10.82 -24.62
C GLY A 792 1.00 -11.06 -25.87
N LEU A 793 -0.33 -11.03 -25.72
CA LEU A 793 -1.28 -11.14 -26.82
C LEU A 793 -1.09 -9.99 -27.83
N ALA A 794 -0.99 -8.75 -27.34
CA ALA A 794 -0.78 -7.59 -28.19
C ALA A 794 0.54 -7.67 -28.96
N ALA A 795 1.63 -8.12 -28.31
CA ALA A 795 2.92 -8.31 -28.96
C ALA A 795 2.84 -9.38 -30.06
N ALA A 796 2.18 -10.51 -29.80
CA ALA A 796 1.99 -11.59 -30.78
C ALA A 796 1.20 -11.09 -32.01
N LEU A 797 0.10 -10.37 -31.78
CA LEU A 797 -0.75 -9.82 -32.84
C LEU A 797 -0.02 -8.76 -33.67
N TYR A 798 0.72 -7.86 -33.01
CA TYR A 798 1.50 -6.83 -33.69
C TYR A 798 2.57 -7.44 -34.59
N ARG A 799 3.34 -8.42 -34.10
CA ARG A 799 4.37 -9.12 -34.88
C ARG A 799 3.81 -9.98 -36.01
N ALA A 800 2.55 -10.41 -35.89
CA ALA A 800 1.80 -11.04 -36.98
C ALA A 800 1.24 -10.04 -38.02
N GLY A 801 1.48 -8.74 -37.86
CA GLY A 801 1.04 -7.69 -38.78
C GLY A 801 -0.35 -7.12 -38.47
N ASP A 802 -0.98 -7.47 -37.35
CA ASP A 802 -2.32 -7.00 -36.97
C ASP A 802 -2.26 -5.95 -35.84
N CYS A 803 -1.82 -4.74 -36.23
CA CYS A 803 -1.70 -3.60 -35.31
C CYS A 803 -3.05 -3.21 -34.67
N ALA A 804 -4.17 -3.37 -35.41
CA ALA A 804 -5.49 -3.01 -34.94
C ALA A 804 -6.00 -3.96 -33.84
N ARG A 805 -5.76 -5.28 -33.97
CA ARG A 805 -6.07 -6.23 -32.89
C ARG A 805 -5.13 -6.08 -31.70
N ALA A 806 -3.86 -5.76 -31.93
CA ALA A 806 -2.92 -5.47 -30.86
C ALA A 806 -3.37 -4.27 -30.00
N GLU A 807 -3.81 -3.19 -30.65
CA GLU A 807 -4.41 -2.02 -29.97
C GLU A 807 -5.64 -2.42 -29.15
N ARG A 808 -6.58 -3.16 -29.75
CA ARG A 808 -7.78 -3.64 -29.04
C ARG A 808 -7.47 -4.54 -27.85
N ALA A 809 -6.43 -5.38 -27.93
CA ALA A 809 -6.01 -6.21 -26.80
C ALA A 809 -5.57 -5.36 -25.60
N ILE A 810 -4.76 -4.32 -25.83
CA ILE A 810 -4.36 -3.36 -24.78
C ILE A 810 -5.57 -2.55 -24.30
N GLY A 811 -6.45 -2.12 -25.20
CA GLY A 811 -7.69 -1.42 -24.87
C GLY A 811 -8.59 -2.21 -23.92
N ARG A 812 -8.81 -3.50 -24.22
CA ARG A 812 -9.65 -4.42 -23.44
C ARG A 812 -9.14 -4.62 -22.01
N PHE A 813 -7.82 -4.63 -21.79
CA PHE A 813 -7.26 -4.68 -20.44
C PHE A 813 -7.79 -3.51 -19.58
N PHE A 814 -7.78 -2.29 -20.13
CA PHE A 814 -8.30 -1.12 -19.42
C PHE A 814 -9.82 -1.13 -19.27
N GLU A 815 -10.56 -1.76 -20.16
CA GLU A 815 -12.02 -1.90 -20.05
C GLU A 815 -12.41 -2.88 -18.95
N LEU A 816 -11.69 -4.00 -18.81
CA LEU A 816 -11.94 -4.96 -17.73
C LEU A 816 -11.61 -4.38 -16.35
N ASP A 817 -10.52 -3.61 -16.26
CA ASP A 817 -10.17 -2.91 -15.01
C ASP A 817 -11.24 -1.86 -14.66
N LYS A 818 -11.75 -1.14 -15.68
CA LYS A 818 -12.87 -0.22 -15.52
C LYS A 818 -14.19 -0.90 -15.19
N ILE A 819 -14.53 -2.06 -15.74
CA ILE A 819 -15.74 -2.80 -15.40
C ILE A 819 -15.67 -3.26 -13.93
N GLY A 820 -14.47 -3.55 -13.42
CA GLY A 820 -14.24 -3.71 -11.98
C GLY A 820 -14.57 -2.46 -11.15
N GLU A 821 -14.41 -1.26 -11.72
CA GLU A 821 -14.73 0.03 -11.10
C GLU A 821 -16.18 0.53 -11.35
N THR A 822 -16.78 0.31 -12.54
CA THR A 822 -18.13 0.76 -12.89
C THR A 822 -19.23 -0.23 -12.53
N ALA A 823 -18.98 -1.54 -12.51
CA ALA A 823 -19.89 -2.49 -11.85
C ALA A 823 -19.90 -2.31 -10.32
N ALA A 824 -18.96 -1.53 -9.77
CA ALA A 824 -18.96 -1.04 -8.40
C ALA A 824 -19.61 0.35 -8.26
N ALA A 825 -20.13 0.97 -9.33
CA ALA A 825 -20.72 2.32 -9.30
C ALA A 825 -22.20 2.39 -9.75
N GLY A 826 -22.76 1.30 -10.27
CA GLY A 826 -24.19 1.16 -10.58
C GLY A 826 -24.79 -0.02 -9.83
#